data_AF-A0A970EJX9-F1
#
_entry.id   AF-A0A970EJX9-F1
#
_cell.length_a   1.000
_cell.length_b   1.000
_cell.length_c   1.000
_cell.angle_alpha   90.00
_cell.angle_beta   90.00
_cell.angle_gamma   90.00
#
_symmetry.space_group_name_H-M   'P 1'
#
loop_
_entity.id
_entity.type
_entity.pdbx_description
1 polymer ?
#
loop_
_entity_poly.entity_id
_entity_poly.type
_entity_poly.pdbx_seq_one_letter_code
_entity_poly.pdbx_strand_id
1 'polypeptide(L)'
;MKKKVYKLIIILLLALLSVAGCSPRMRYSEGKPIEPISPGNERGETPAVGQFSVKSSDVQITDLAVTTDGSLTAVGTAAKVVYLLQRDGTALWEKEFSSVPLKTYLDPSGRFLAVGTEGGRLTVLTPEQIELYTHQFEAPVAQIAASVKDDYLVVCLNYGEEEADRLVALSAGEIMWEKELPGVINTIALSEDNRLFVNWQEGETPYLGALSTEGELLWTKEQHQKLATDKTGQIIVTTNEHEILSYNRNAEKIWNYKTSGRIKSVTMAQNGMYLAAVVLDETIQQEELHYLNINGNKIWQKRLPSDADVLVGAEGNRVLVASWQQYQDDVTKIYLYDQQGYELNVLNVAGRAQKMAFASQANTLVVGLEDGSIYFLETTEKSQSPDYVDKEITDYYRPVVFTKEEGTTHLQLFFFDENAEYLIPVTRSIKNSQSLLRDTIQELIRGPAQNSGLVRTIPKDADITVTEKDGTVYIDLPASLDERAGTAFLQGVLDSLLYTVSSIQIDTIKQIRFTVDGKEQERFGQEGINIGGAFIPRPFGKTSKESLIFLPHRSGLRFYLRPEAISLPELKGEARIRTIVEKVIESYNKKFGIKIVLNSLQIKKNSVYVDFDASFNRTLTNTPLAAARAAMLRDAIALSLVENLPETTTVKFTVEGNEPDQPSHYKPWELAVRRPYYINMEN
;
A
#
# COMPACT_ATOMS: atom_id res chain seq x y z
N MET A 1 -29.91 48.29 22.80
CA MET A 1 -28.65 47.85 22.14
C MET A 1 -28.29 46.38 22.35
N LYS A 2 -28.40 45.79 23.56
CA LYS A 2 -27.94 44.41 23.84
C LYS A 2 -28.65 43.27 23.05
N LYS A 3 -29.93 43.40 22.69
CA LYS A 3 -30.65 42.37 21.90
C LYS A 3 -30.29 42.32 20.40
N LYS A 4 -29.80 43.43 19.82
CA LYS A 4 -29.36 43.45 18.41
C LYS A 4 -27.95 42.87 18.25
N VAL A 5 -27.08 43.05 19.26
CA VAL A 5 -25.73 42.46 19.28
C VAL A 5 -25.78 40.93 19.41
N TYR A 6 -26.71 40.39 20.21
CA TYR A 6 -26.89 38.94 20.33
C TYR A 6 -27.40 38.27 19.05
N LYS A 7 -28.30 38.93 18.30
CA LYS A 7 -28.72 38.43 16.98
C LYS A 7 -27.60 38.50 15.95
N LEU A 8 -26.74 39.52 16.01
CA LEU A 8 -25.59 39.63 15.09
C LEU A 8 -24.53 38.57 15.39
N ILE A 9 -24.27 38.26 16.66
CA ILE A 9 -23.32 37.19 17.07
C ILE A 9 -23.85 35.80 16.69
N ILE A 10 -25.15 35.54 16.84
CA ILE A 10 -25.76 34.26 16.43
C ILE A 10 -25.75 34.10 14.90
N ILE A 11 -25.98 35.17 14.14
CA ILE A 11 -25.88 35.13 12.67
C ILE A 11 -24.43 34.97 12.20
N LEU A 12 -23.44 35.55 12.92
CA LEU A 12 -22.02 35.33 12.64
C LEU A 12 -21.57 33.90 12.99
N LEU A 13 -22.07 33.32 14.09
CA LEU A 13 -21.79 31.92 14.46
C LEU A 13 -22.47 30.92 13.52
N LEU A 14 -23.66 31.22 13.01
CA LEU A 14 -24.32 30.39 11.97
C LEU A 14 -23.64 30.50 10.60
N ALA A 15 -23.04 31.65 10.26
CA ALA A 15 -22.25 31.81 9.04
C ALA A 15 -20.85 31.15 9.14
N LEU A 16 -20.28 31.04 10.35
CA LEU A 16 -19.03 30.29 10.60
C LEU A 16 -19.24 28.76 10.67
N LEU A 17 -20.46 28.30 10.95
CA LEU A 17 -20.83 26.87 10.92
C LEU A 17 -21.20 26.35 9.52
N SER A 18 -21.28 27.22 8.50
CA SER A 18 -21.58 26.84 7.11
C SER A 18 -20.36 26.78 6.17
N VAL A 19 -19.13 26.90 6.69
CA VAL A 19 -17.89 26.81 5.88
C VAL A 19 -17.01 25.59 6.24
N ALA A 20 -17.31 24.86 7.31
CA ALA A 20 -16.59 23.64 7.68
C ALA A 20 -17.36 22.38 7.24
N GLY A 21 -17.42 22.15 5.93
CA GLY A 21 -18.18 21.02 5.39
C GLY A 21 -17.90 20.66 3.94
N CYS A 22 -16.75 21.05 3.39
CA CYS A 22 -16.28 20.58 2.08
C CYS A 22 -14.75 20.52 2.11
N SER A 23 -14.18 19.49 2.74
CA SER A 23 -12.87 19.03 2.31
C SER A 23 -13.04 18.49 0.88
N PRO A 24 -12.38 19.04 -0.16
CA PRO A 24 -12.40 18.44 -1.47
C PRO A 24 -11.70 17.08 -1.33
N ARG A 25 -12.50 16.00 -1.31
CA ARG A 25 -11.99 14.64 -1.49
C ARG A 25 -11.52 14.55 -2.94
N MET A 26 -10.26 14.91 -3.18
CA MET A 26 -9.62 14.70 -4.48
C MET A 26 -9.58 13.20 -4.77
N ARG A 27 -9.92 12.86 -6.02
CA ARG A 27 -10.13 11.50 -6.47
C ARG A 27 -9.04 11.07 -7.43
N TYR A 28 -8.49 9.91 -7.09
CA TYR A 28 -7.66 9.01 -7.86
C TYR A 28 -8.01 8.90 -9.35
N SER A 29 -6.95 8.98 -10.15
CA SER A 29 -6.71 8.25 -11.39
C SER A 29 -5.26 7.78 -11.25
N GLU A 30 -5.04 6.47 -11.04
CA GLU A 30 -3.68 5.91 -10.94
C GLU A 30 -3.09 5.86 -12.35
N GLY A 31 -1.90 6.45 -12.52
CA GLY A 31 -1.19 6.39 -13.80
C GLY A 31 -0.74 4.97 -14.13
N LYS A 32 -0.54 4.68 -15.42
CA LYS A 32 0.13 3.44 -15.84
C LYS A 32 1.48 3.32 -15.11
N PRO A 33 1.90 2.10 -14.73
CA PRO A 33 3.24 1.89 -14.20
C PRO A 33 4.28 2.51 -15.12
N ILE A 34 5.30 3.11 -14.52
CA ILE A 34 6.47 3.61 -15.22
C ILE A 34 7.19 2.39 -15.76
N GLU A 35 7.03 2.19 -17.06
CA GLU A 35 7.74 1.17 -17.83
C GLU A 35 9.13 1.68 -18.24
N PRO A 36 10.05 0.79 -18.64
CA PRO A 36 11.36 1.17 -19.14
C PRO A 36 11.25 2.25 -20.22
N ILE A 37 12.08 3.30 -20.09
CA ILE A 37 12.13 4.39 -21.07
C ILE A 37 12.66 3.79 -22.39
N SER A 38 11.77 3.62 -23.38
CA SER A 38 12.17 3.18 -24.71
C SER A 38 12.96 4.27 -25.43
N PRO A 39 14.04 3.95 -26.17
CA PRO A 39 14.77 4.93 -26.96
C PRO A 39 13.83 5.63 -27.95
N GLY A 40 13.59 6.93 -27.76
CA GLY A 40 12.75 7.75 -28.65
C GLY A 40 11.50 8.38 -28.01
N ASN A 41 11.18 8.11 -26.74
CA ASN A 41 10.16 8.88 -26.01
C ASN A 41 10.81 10.10 -25.34
N GLU A 42 10.58 11.29 -25.93
CA GLU A 42 11.06 12.55 -25.39
C GLU A 42 10.29 12.94 -24.10
N ARG A 43 11.05 13.63 -23.23
CA ARG A 43 10.63 14.27 -21.98
C ARG A 43 9.26 14.97 -22.10
N GLY A 44 8.34 14.67 -21.18
CA GLY A 44 7.12 15.46 -21.00
C GLY A 44 5.93 14.74 -20.36
N GLU A 45 5.84 13.41 -20.46
CA GLU A 45 4.66 12.66 -19.99
C GLU A 45 4.95 11.60 -18.90
N THR A 46 6.22 11.35 -18.58
CA THR A 46 6.60 10.39 -17.54
C THR A 46 7.32 11.09 -16.38
N PRO A 47 7.08 10.70 -15.12
CA PRO A 47 7.82 11.22 -13.98
C PRO A 47 9.26 10.69 -13.92
N ALA A 48 9.63 9.72 -14.78
CA ALA A 48 10.99 9.24 -14.88
C ALA A 48 11.85 10.23 -15.69
N VAL A 49 12.84 10.82 -15.03
CA VAL A 49 13.81 11.73 -15.65
C VAL A 49 15.10 11.03 -16.08
N GLY A 50 15.28 9.78 -15.66
CA GLY A 50 16.42 8.95 -15.99
C GLY A 50 16.19 7.49 -15.66
N GLN A 51 16.92 6.61 -16.36
CA GLN A 51 16.95 5.18 -16.09
C GLN A 51 18.34 4.62 -16.38
N PHE A 52 18.78 3.68 -15.55
CA PHE A 52 19.96 2.87 -15.77
C PHE A 52 19.65 1.40 -15.50
N SER A 53 20.36 0.48 -16.14
CA SER A 53 20.28 -0.95 -15.84
C SER A 53 21.69 -1.48 -15.59
N VAL A 54 21.88 -2.14 -14.45
CA VAL A 54 23.14 -2.80 -14.10
C VAL A 54 23.49 -3.83 -15.19
N LYS A 55 24.72 -3.77 -15.70
CA LYS A 55 25.16 -4.59 -16.85
C LYS A 55 25.64 -6.00 -16.47
N SER A 56 25.58 -6.36 -15.19
CA SER A 56 26.07 -7.64 -14.66
C SER A 56 24.94 -8.66 -14.56
N SER A 57 25.29 -9.95 -14.61
CA SER A 57 24.39 -11.06 -14.29
C SER A 57 24.03 -11.12 -12.80
N ASP A 58 24.86 -10.55 -11.93
CA ASP A 58 24.56 -10.36 -10.52
C ASP A 58 24.10 -8.92 -10.30
N VAL A 59 22.77 -8.75 -10.27
CA VAL A 59 22.09 -7.46 -10.32
C VAL A 59 21.77 -6.88 -8.94
N GLN A 60 22.13 -7.58 -7.86
CA GLN A 60 21.76 -7.17 -6.51
C GLN A 60 22.40 -5.82 -6.14
N ILE A 61 21.56 -4.86 -5.74
CA ILE A 61 22.01 -3.54 -5.31
C ILE A 61 22.31 -3.59 -3.81
N THR A 62 23.58 -3.37 -3.46
CA THR A 62 24.02 -3.41 -2.06
C THR A 62 23.76 -2.10 -1.35
N ASP A 63 23.99 -0.96 -2.03
CA ASP A 63 23.76 0.37 -1.48
C ASP A 63 23.51 1.43 -2.56
N LEU A 64 22.83 2.51 -2.17
CA LEU A 64 22.51 3.64 -3.05
C LEU A 64 22.65 4.97 -2.30
N ALA A 65 23.42 5.89 -2.86
CA ALA A 65 23.62 7.23 -2.32
C ALA A 65 23.44 8.30 -3.41
N VAL A 66 22.88 9.46 -3.06
CA VAL A 66 22.56 10.55 -3.99
C VAL A 66 22.93 11.91 -3.41
N THR A 67 23.44 12.83 -4.23
CA THR A 67 23.69 14.22 -3.81
C THR A 67 22.40 14.96 -3.50
N THR A 68 22.45 16.02 -2.68
CA THR A 68 21.22 16.74 -2.31
C THR A 68 20.53 17.40 -3.49
N ASP A 69 21.31 17.81 -4.51
CA ASP A 69 20.83 18.39 -5.76
C ASP A 69 20.49 17.33 -6.84
N GLY A 70 20.63 16.04 -6.52
CA GLY A 70 20.31 14.93 -7.42
C GLY A 70 21.19 14.83 -8.67
N SER A 71 22.28 15.60 -8.75
CA SER A 71 23.17 15.60 -9.91
C SER A 71 23.95 14.29 -10.08
N LEU A 72 24.32 13.64 -8.96
CA LEU A 72 25.10 12.42 -8.94
C LEU A 72 24.46 11.35 -8.05
N THR A 73 24.57 10.10 -8.46
CA THR A 73 24.14 8.91 -7.70
C THR A 73 25.21 7.83 -7.75
N ALA A 74 25.61 7.32 -6.59
CA ALA A 74 26.50 6.17 -6.46
C ALA A 74 25.67 4.89 -6.21
N VAL A 75 25.92 3.85 -6.99
CA VAL A 75 25.24 2.55 -6.90
C VAL A 75 26.27 1.45 -6.69
N GLY A 76 26.24 0.79 -5.52
CA GLY A 76 27.04 -0.39 -5.24
C GLY A 76 26.30 -1.68 -5.59
N THR A 77 27.01 -2.69 -6.12
CA THR A 77 26.42 -3.96 -6.51
C THR A 77 27.17 -5.17 -5.95
N ALA A 78 26.45 -6.30 -5.79
CA ALA A 78 27.05 -7.58 -5.40
C ALA A 78 28.06 -8.12 -6.43
N ALA A 79 27.95 -7.67 -7.69
CA ALA A 79 28.93 -7.91 -8.75
C ALA A 79 30.29 -7.21 -8.54
N LYS A 80 30.55 -6.63 -7.36
CA LYS A 80 31.78 -5.92 -7.01
C LYS A 80 32.03 -4.64 -7.81
N VAL A 81 30.98 -4.03 -8.36
CA VAL A 81 31.07 -2.81 -9.16
C VAL A 81 30.38 -1.66 -8.45
N VAL A 82 30.98 -0.47 -8.52
CA VAL A 82 30.31 0.79 -8.21
C VAL A 82 30.10 1.57 -9.49
N TYR A 83 28.89 2.06 -9.68
CA TYR A 83 28.53 3.00 -10.75
C TYR A 83 28.36 4.39 -10.18
N LEU A 84 28.86 5.41 -10.89
CA LEU A 84 28.49 6.80 -10.67
C LEU A 84 27.62 7.27 -11.83
N LEU A 85 26.39 7.64 -11.53
CA LEU A 85 25.35 7.97 -12.49
C LEU A 85 24.97 9.45 -12.40
N GLN A 86 24.61 10.04 -13.53
CA GLN A 86 23.96 11.34 -13.60
C GLN A 86 22.45 11.19 -13.41
N ARG A 87 21.75 12.31 -13.15
CA ARG A 87 20.28 12.36 -12.97
C ARG A 87 19.47 11.73 -14.10
N ASP A 88 20.00 11.72 -15.32
CA ASP A 88 19.34 11.12 -16.49
C ASP A 88 19.62 9.61 -16.65
N GLY A 89 20.35 9.01 -15.71
CA GLY A 89 20.75 7.60 -15.73
C GLY A 89 22.04 7.34 -16.51
N THR A 90 22.66 8.36 -17.12
CA THR A 90 23.95 8.20 -17.81
C THR A 90 25.03 7.84 -16.81
N ALA A 91 25.72 6.72 -17.05
CA ALA A 91 26.89 6.35 -16.25
C ALA A 91 28.08 7.25 -16.63
N LEU A 92 28.58 8.03 -15.67
CA LEU A 92 29.86 8.73 -15.80
C LEU A 92 31.00 7.71 -15.87
N TRP A 93 30.91 6.69 -15.03
CA TRP A 93 31.84 5.58 -15.03
C TRP A 93 31.32 4.38 -14.22
N GLU A 94 31.99 3.26 -14.41
CA GLU A 94 31.90 2.05 -13.59
C GLU A 94 33.31 1.69 -13.09
N LYS A 95 33.44 1.24 -11.85
CA LYS A 95 34.72 0.83 -11.24
C LYS A 95 34.54 -0.50 -10.52
N GLU A 96 35.39 -1.47 -10.85
CA GLU A 96 35.44 -2.78 -10.20
C GLU A 96 36.31 -2.72 -8.93
N PHE A 97 35.86 -3.43 -7.89
CA PHE A 97 36.52 -3.55 -6.59
C PHE A 97 36.92 -5.00 -6.33
N SER A 98 37.90 -5.22 -5.45
CA SER A 98 38.40 -6.56 -5.11
C SER A 98 37.39 -7.43 -4.36
N SER A 99 36.42 -6.81 -3.70
CA SER A 99 35.35 -7.44 -2.91
C SER A 99 34.06 -6.63 -3.02
N VAL A 100 32.95 -7.16 -2.52
CA VAL A 100 31.63 -6.54 -2.65
C VAL A 100 31.59 -5.18 -1.94
N PRO A 101 31.23 -4.07 -2.62
CA PRO A 101 30.90 -2.81 -1.97
C PRO A 101 29.70 -2.99 -1.05
N LEU A 102 29.88 -2.86 0.26
CA LEU A 102 28.80 -2.97 1.25
C LEU A 102 28.14 -1.63 1.52
N LYS A 103 28.92 -0.54 1.46
CA LYS A 103 28.46 0.82 1.73
C LYS A 103 29.04 1.81 0.73
N THR A 104 28.18 2.71 0.26
CA THR A 104 28.57 3.89 -0.51
C THR A 104 28.14 5.15 0.23
N TYR A 105 29.07 6.08 0.40
CA TYR A 105 28.77 7.43 0.86
C TYR A 105 29.08 8.40 -0.28
N LEU A 106 28.15 9.28 -0.60
CA LEU A 106 28.34 10.35 -1.56
C LEU A 106 28.18 11.67 -0.81
N ASP A 107 29.23 12.51 -0.85
CA ASP A 107 29.17 13.83 -0.24
C ASP A 107 27.95 14.60 -0.75
N PRO A 108 27.14 15.24 0.11
CA PRO A 108 25.92 15.95 -0.30
C PRO A 108 26.13 16.98 -1.42
N SER A 109 27.32 17.61 -1.48
CA SER A 109 27.70 18.57 -2.52
C SER A 109 28.48 17.96 -3.70
N GLY A 110 28.65 16.64 -3.71
CA GLY A 110 29.32 15.91 -4.78
C GLY A 110 30.84 16.03 -4.79
N ARG A 111 31.48 16.41 -3.67
CA ARG A 111 32.95 16.61 -3.66
C ARG A 111 33.75 15.31 -3.71
N PHE A 112 33.26 14.27 -3.07
CA PHE A 112 33.90 12.95 -3.03
C PHE A 112 32.86 11.86 -2.79
N LEU A 113 33.25 10.63 -3.03
CA LEU A 113 32.55 9.45 -2.55
C LEU A 113 33.51 8.50 -1.83
N ALA A 114 32.96 7.78 -0.85
CA ALA A 114 33.66 6.75 -0.11
C ALA A 114 32.97 5.40 -0.33
N VAL A 115 33.76 4.36 -0.56
CA VAL A 115 33.29 3.00 -0.80
C VAL A 115 33.95 2.07 0.21
N GLY A 116 33.13 1.44 1.03
CA GLY A 116 33.54 0.42 1.99
C GLY A 116 33.17 -0.97 1.48
N THR A 117 34.11 -1.90 1.50
CA THR A 117 33.90 -3.25 0.97
C THR A 117 33.88 -4.33 2.05
N GLU A 118 33.32 -5.48 1.70
CA GLU A 118 33.31 -6.70 2.51
C GLU A 118 34.72 -7.17 2.87
N GLY A 119 35.67 -7.05 1.95
CA GLY A 119 37.08 -7.35 2.20
C GLY A 119 37.82 -6.28 3.02
N GLY A 120 37.13 -5.36 3.69
CA GLY A 120 37.72 -4.35 4.58
C GLY A 120 38.43 -3.20 3.88
N ARG A 121 38.25 -3.02 2.57
CA ARG A 121 38.87 -1.92 1.84
C ARG A 121 37.97 -0.68 1.88
N LEU A 122 38.51 0.43 2.36
CA LEU A 122 37.93 1.76 2.23
C LEU A 122 38.64 2.49 1.08
N THR A 123 37.90 2.92 0.07
CA THR A 123 38.42 3.75 -1.02
C THR A 123 37.68 5.08 -1.03
N VAL A 124 38.39 6.20 -0.96
CA VAL A 124 37.82 7.55 -1.08
C VAL A 124 38.34 8.20 -2.36
N LEU A 125 37.42 8.71 -3.18
CA LEU A 125 37.73 9.20 -4.52
C LEU A 125 36.82 10.36 -4.95
N THR A 126 37.30 11.19 -5.87
CA THR A 126 36.49 12.27 -6.47
C THR A 126 35.53 11.70 -7.53
N PRO A 127 34.46 12.43 -7.91
CA PRO A 127 33.58 12.04 -9.02
C PRO A 127 34.31 11.76 -10.34
N GLU A 128 35.51 12.31 -10.55
CA GLU A 128 36.37 12.08 -11.71
C GLU A 128 37.27 10.83 -11.59
N GLN A 129 37.00 9.97 -10.59
CA GLN A 129 37.79 8.78 -10.24
C GLN A 129 39.21 9.06 -9.73
N ILE A 130 39.52 10.28 -9.31
CA ILE A 130 40.81 10.56 -8.68
C ILE A 130 40.76 9.97 -7.26
N GLU A 131 41.57 8.94 -7.01
CA GLU A 131 41.69 8.34 -5.69
C GLU A 131 42.38 9.33 -4.74
N LEU A 132 41.66 9.75 -3.70
CA LEU A 132 42.18 10.65 -2.67
C LEU A 132 43.02 9.85 -1.67
N TYR A 133 42.47 8.74 -1.18
CA TYR A 133 43.19 7.77 -0.37
C TYR A 133 42.47 6.41 -0.36
N THR A 134 43.22 5.36 -0.01
CA THR A 134 42.70 4.02 0.28
C THR A 134 43.25 3.56 1.63
N HIS A 135 42.41 2.89 2.41
CA HIS A 135 42.82 2.19 3.62
C HIS A 135 42.35 0.73 3.58
N GLN A 136 43.19 -0.19 4.07
CA GLN A 136 42.87 -1.61 4.20
C GLN A 136 42.74 -1.96 5.67
N PHE A 137 41.55 -2.39 6.08
CA PHE A 137 41.25 -2.87 7.43
C PHE A 137 41.24 -4.40 7.47
N GLU A 138 41.28 -4.96 8.68
CA GLU A 138 41.24 -6.41 8.92
C GLU A 138 39.81 -6.97 8.97
N ALA A 139 38.79 -6.11 8.89
CA ALA A 139 37.38 -6.46 8.95
C ALA A 139 36.54 -5.67 7.93
N PRO A 140 35.35 -6.19 7.53
CA PRO A 140 34.42 -5.51 6.63
C PRO A 140 34.10 -4.07 7.04
N VAL A 141 34.10 -3.16 6.07
CA VAL A 141 33.63 -1.78 6.27
C VAL A 141 32.10 -1.76 6.13
N ALA A 142 31.40 -1.91 7.24
CA ALA A 142 29.95 -2.14 7.28
C ALA A 142 29.12 -0.85 7.33
N GLN A 143 29.69 0.25 7.84
CA GLN A 143 29.05 1.56 7.88
C GLN A 143 30.06 2.67 7.57
N ILE A 144 29.58 3.74 6.95
CA ILE A 144 30.34 4.97 6.71
C ILE A 144 29.46 6.15 7.13
N ALA A 145 29.99 7.00 8.00
CA ALA A 145 29.42 8.29 8.33
C ALA A 145 30.50 9.36 8.09
N ALA A 146 30.16 10.47 7.44
CA ALA A 146 31.15 11.53 7.21
C ALA A 146 30.57 12.90 7.53
N SER A 147 31.44 13.77 8.03
CA SER A 147 31.18 15.19 8.16
C SER A 147 31.57 15.91 6.86
N VAL A 148 30.72 16.85 6.46
CA VAL A 148 30.92 17.65 5.24
C VAL A 148 32.01 18.72 5.41
N LYS A 149 32.44 19.07 6.63
CA LYS A 149 33.28 20.25 6.82
C LYS A 149 34.77 20.01 6.60
N ASP A 150 35.33 18.93 7.15
CA ASP A 150 36.79 18.78 7.33
C ASP A 150 37.37 17.45 6.82
N ASP A 151 36.74 16.81 5.82
CA ASP A 151 37.11 15.45 5.35
C ASP A 151 37.21 14.44 6.50
N TYR A 152 36.37 14.64 7.52
CA TYR A 152 36.29 13.79 8.69
C TYR A 152 35.31 12.67 8.42
N LEU A 153 35.82 11.46 8.33
CA LEU A 153 35.08 10.25 7.96
C LEU A 153 35.23 9.22 9.06
N VAL A 154 34.12 8.65 9.50
CA VAL A 154 34.06 7.58 10.48
C VAL A 154 33.55 6.33 9.79
N VAL A 155 34.31 5.24 9.90
CA VAL A 155 33.87 3.92 9.47
C VAL A 155 33.58 3.03 10.67
N CYS A 156 32.62 2.13 10.51
CA CYS A 156 32.41 1.03 11.44
C CYS A 156 32.90 -0.26 10.79
N LEU A 157 33.82 -0.93 11.47
CA LEU A 157 34.34 -2.25 11.13
C LEU A 157 33.56 -3.29 11.92
N ASN A 158 32.99 -4.28 11.23
CA ASN A 158 32.20 -5.33 11.87
C ASN A 158 33.00 -6.63 11.99
N TYR A 159 33.16 -7.13 13.21
CA TYR A 159 33.93 -8.34 13.51
C TYR A 159 33.03 -9.56 13.82
N GLY A 160 31.71 -9.42 13.66
CA GLY A 160 30.72 -10.47 13.93
C GLY A 160 30.12 -10.39 15.33
N GLU A 161 29.27 -11.37 15.69
CA GLU A 161 28.48 -11.35 16.94
C GLU A 161 29.31 -11.59 18.21
N GLU A 162 30.51 -12.19 18.10
CA GLU A 162 31.35 -12.55 19.24
C GLU A 162 32.44 -11.51 19.56
N GLU A 163 32.67 -10.55 18.66
CA GLU A 163 33.73 -9.54 18.78
C GLU A 163 33.14 -8.12 18.75
N ALA A 164 33.78 -7.20 19.47
CA ALA A 164 33.35 -5.81 19.48
C ALA A 164 33.58 -5.17 18.10
N ASP A 165 32.58 -4.42 17.63
CA ASP A 165 32.75 -3.57 16.47
C ASP A 165 33.76 -2.46 16.76
N ARG A 166 34.43 -1.98 15.71
CA ARG A 166 35.43 -0.92 15.84
C ARG A 166 35.05 0.29 15.01
N LEU A 167 34.91 1.42 15.68
CA LEU A 167 34.82 2.73 15.04
C LEU A 167 36.21 3.25 14.75
N VAL A 168 36.44 3.70 13.52
CA VAL A 168 37.70 4.32 13.10
C VAL A 168 37.38 5.68 12.50
N ALA A 169 37.93 6.74 13.09
CA ALA A 169 37.85 8.08 12.52
C ALA A 169 39.10 8.38 11.70
N LEU A 170 38.88 8.91 10.51
CA LEU A 170 39.89 9.32 9.56
C LEU A 170 39.72 10.81 9.23
N SER A 171 40.84 11.50 9.05
CA SER A 171 40.88 12.86 8.49
C SER A 171 41.97 12.91 7.43
N ALA A 172 41.63 13.34 6.21
CA ALA A 172 42.56 13.35 5.08
C ALA A 172 43.27 11.99 4.83
N GLY A 173 42.59 10.88 5.17
CA GLY A 173 43.11 9.52 5.03
C GLY A 173 43.97 8.99 6.17
N GLU A 174 44.30 9.82 7.17
CA GLU A 174 45.03 9.40 8.37
C GLU A 174 44.06 8.98 9.49
N ILE A 175 44.36 7.87 10.18
CA ILE A 175 43.58 7.43 11.34
C ILE A 175 43.85 8.37 12.51
N MET A 176 42.79 9.01 13.00
CA MET A 176 42.83 9.92 14.14
C MET A 176 42.66 9.18 15.46
N TRP A 177 41.70 8.26 15.50
CA TRP A 177 41.41 7.42 16.66
C TRP A 177 40.66 6.15 16.26
N GLU A 178 40.77 5.14 17.11
CA GLU A 178 39.99 3.90 17.05
C GLU A 178 39.27 3.69 18.38
N LYS A 179 38.04 3.17 18.33
CA LYS A 179 37.24 2.88 19.52
C LYS A 179 36.43 1.61 19.36
N GLU A 180 36.56 0.71 20.32
CA GLU A 180 35.80 -0.54 20.36
C GLU A 180 34.46 -0.33 21.08
N LEU A 181 33.40 -0.89 20.50
CA LEU A 181 32.04 -0.90 21.04
C LEU A 181 31.41 -2.29 20.82
N PRO A 182 30.69 -2.86 21.80
CA PRO A 182 30.25 -4.26 21.80
C PRO A 182 29.17 -4.64 20.75
N GLY A 183 28.76 -3.71 19.89
CA GLY A 183 27.79 -3.96 18.83
C GLY A 183 27.18 -2.66 18.32
N VAL A 184 27.81 -2.02 17.35
CA VAL A 184 27.36 -0.74 16.78
C VAL A 184 26.12 -0.98 15.92
N ILE A 185 25.02 -0.33 16.31
CA ILE A 185 23.75 -0.40 15.58
C ILE A 185 23.79 0.60 14.43
N ASN A 186 24.09 1.87 14.72
CA ASN A 186 24.23 2.91 13.72
C ASN A 186 25.09 4.08 14.20
N THR A 187 25.62 4.83 13.23
CA THR A 187 26.44 6.03 13.48
C THR A 187 25.98 7.20 12.61
N ILE A 188 25.99 8.40 13.17
CA ILE A 188 25.76 9.64 12.42
C ILE A 188 26.84 10.66 12.79
N ALA A 189 27.57 11.15 11.79
CA ALA A 189 28.53 12.24 11.93
C ALA A 189 27.85 13.56 11.52
N LEU A 190 27.97 14.59 12.37
CA LEU A 190 27.43 15.91 12.08
C LEU A 190 28.42 16.79 11.33
N SER A 191 27.89 17.62 10.44
CA SER A 191 28.70 18.52 9.61
C SER A 191 29.16 19.81 10.31
N GLU A 192 28.45 20.31 11.32
CA GLU A 192 28.75 21.64 11.90
C GLU A 192 29.91 21.62 12.90
N ASP A 193 29.93 20.62 13.79
CA ASP A 193 30.91 20.48 14.88
C ASP A 193 31.64 19.12 14.87
N ASN A 194 31.47 18.32 13.81
CA ASN A 194 32.08 17.00 13.64
C ASN A 194 31.77 16.01 14.78
N ARG A 195 30.74 16.28 15.58
CA ARG A 195 30.32 15.38 16.66
C ARG A 195 29.73 14.11 16.06
N LEU A 196 30.07 12.99 16.67
CA LEU A 196 29.60 11.68 16.26
C LEU A 196 28.54 11.19 17.26
N PHE A 197 27.35 10.86 16.77
CA PHE A 197 26.35 10.13 17.56
C PHE A 197 26.39 8.66 17.18
N VAL A 198 26.36 7.79 18.19
CA VAL A 198 26.45 6.34 18.01
C VAL A 198 25.41 5.66 18.86
N ASN A 199 24.64 4.76 18.25
CA ASN A 199 23.93 3.73 18.99
C ASN A 199 24.72 2.42 18.98
N TRP A 200 24.84 1.80 20.14
CA TRP A 200 25.41 0.47 20.27
C TRP A 200 24.60 -0.39 21.25
N GLN A 201 24.81 -1.69 21.18
CA GLN A 201 24.18 -2.70 22.03
C GLN A 201 25.26 -3.31 22.93
N GLU A 202 25.02 -3.35 24.23
CA GLU A 202 25.85 -4.09 25.19
C GLU A 202 24.96 -5.09 25.94
N GLY A 203 25.09 -6.38 25.58
CA GLY A 203 24.16 -7.42 26.01
C GLY A 203 22.72 -7.14 25.52
N GLU A 204 21.76 -7.10 26.44
CA GLU A 204 20.36 -6.76 26.15
C GLU A 204 20.09 -5.24 26.21
N THR A 205 21.09 -4.43 26.55
CA THR A 205 20.90 -3.00 26.82
C THR A 205 21.40 -2.14 25.65
N PRO A 206 20.52 -1.36 25.00
CA PRO A 206 20.92 -0.41 23.98
C PRO A 206 21.37 0.92 24.59
N TYR A 207 22.40 1.52 24.00
CA TYR A 207 23.00 2.77 24.43
C TYR A 207 23.05 3.78 23.28
N LEU A 208 22.83 5.05 23.61
CA LEU A 208 23.12 6.19 22.75
C LEU A 208 24.22 7.03 23.40
N GLY A 209 25.21 7.42 22.61
CA GLY A 209 26.27 8.30 23.05
C GLY A 209 26.70 9.31 22.01
N ALA A 210 27.35 10.37 22.49
CA ALA A 210 28.00 11.37 21.66
C ALA A 210 29.51 11.34 21.88
N LEU A 211 30.27 11.39 20.80
CA LEU A 211 31.72 11.46 20.80
C LEU A 211 32.21 12.76 20.18
N SER A 212 33.30 13.30 20.71
CA SER A 212 34.03 14.40 20.10
C SER A 212 34.80 13.94 18.86
N THR A 213 35.38 14.90 18.13
CA THR A 213 36.32 14.66 17.03
C THR A 213 37.56 13.85 17.42
N GLU A 214 37.91 13.88 18.71
CA GLU A 214 39.04 13.18 19.30
C GLU A 214 38.65 11.79 19.86
N GLY A 215 37.39 11.38 19.72
CA GLY A 215 36.90 10.08 20.20
C GLY A 215 36.53 10.06 21.70
N GLU A 216 36.55 11.23 22.35
CA GLU A 216 36.17 11.36 23.76
C GLU A 216 34.65 11.21 23.91
N LEU A 217 34.22 10.41 24.89
CA LEU A 217 32.80 10.21 25.18
C LEU A 217 32.25 11.42 25.94
N LEU A 218 31.43 12.23 25.27
CA LEU A 218 30.85 13.45 25.84
C LEU A 218 29.71 13.13 26.80
N TRP A 219 28.86 12.17 26.43
CA TRP A 219 27.76 11.68 27.26
C TRP A 219 27.25 10.33 26.76
N THR A 220 26.53 9.64 27.64
CA THR A 220 25.86 8.36 27.35
C THR A 220 24.48 8.32 27.99
N LYS A 221 23.54 7.66 27.33
CA LYS A 221 22.20 7.36 27.84
C LYS A 221 21.91 5.88 27.62
N GLU A 222 21.53 5.21 28.72
CA GLU A 222 20.92 3.89 28.69
C GLU A 222 19.50 4.03 28.09
N GLN A 223 19.15 3.15 27.15
CA GLN A 223 17.83 2.94 26.51
C GLN A 223 17.56 3.55 25.12
N HIS A 224 18.23 3.18 24.02
CA HIS A 224 17.94 3.79 22.70
C HIS A 224 18.31 2.92 21.49
N GLN A 225 17.34 2.48 20.68
CA GLN A 225 17.59 1.57 19.53
C GLN A 225 17.80 2.29 18.19
N LYS A 226 16.92 3.22 17.81
CA LYS A 226 17.02 3.94 16.52
C LYS A 226 17.46 5.38 16.75
N LEU A 227 18.11 5.96 15.75
CA LEU A 227 18.68 7.30 15.82
C LEU A 227 18.29 8.09 14.56
N ALA A 228 17.76 9.28 14.76
CA ALA A 228 17.58 10.29 13.72
C ALA A 228 18.01 11.66 14.27
N THR A 229 18.58 12.50 13.42
CA THR A 229 19.05 13.84 13.82
C THR A 229 18.80 14.85 12.71
N ASP A 230 18.72 16.12 13.09
CA ASP A 230 18.65 17.21 12.13
C ASP A 230 20.06 17.53 11.64
N LYS A 231 20.19 18.33 10.59
CA LYS A 231 21.49 18.66 9.99
C LYS A 231 22.49 19.32 10.96
N THR A 232 21.99 19.98 12.01
CA THR A 232 22.80 20.69 13.01
C THR A 232 23.07 19.86 14.27
N GLY A 233 22.36 18.74 14.46
CA GLY A 233 22.40 17.94 15.68
C GLY A 233 21.89 18.64 16.93
N GLN A 234 21.08 19.69 16.77
CA GLN A 234 20.38 20.33 17.86
C GLN A 234 19.26 19.45 18.41
N ILE A 235 18.69 18.59 17.56
CA ILE A 235 17.60 17.69 17.89
C ILE A 235 18.05 16.27 17.56
N ILE A 236 18.08 15.45 18.61
CA ILE A 236 18.40 14.03 18.52
C ILE A 236 17.13 13.29 18.87
N VAL A 237 16.65 12.46 17.94
CA VAL A 237 15.48 11.62 18.13
C VAL A 237 15.93 10.18 18.22
N THR A 238 15.36 9.49 19.19
CA THR A 238 15.64 8.09 19.43
C THR A 238 14.42 7.37 19.98
N THR A 239 14.43 6.04 19.94
CA THR A 239 13.28 5.21 20.27
C THR A 239 13.66 4.14 21.28
N ASN A 240 12.76 3.86 22.21
CA ASN A 240 12.65 2.53 22.82
C ASN A 240 11.50 1.78 22.14
N GLU A 241 11.05 0.65 22.70
CA GLU A 241 10.01 -0.17 22.05
C GLU A 241 8.71 0.61 21.78
N HIS A 242 8.28 1.49 22.70
CA HIS A 242 6.96 2.15 22.66
C HIS A 242 6.99 3.67 22.80
N GLU A 243 8.16 4.28 22.94
CA GLU A 243 8.34 5.72 23.08
C GLU A 243 9.37 6.28 22.10
N ILE A 244 9.04 7.43 21.54
CA ILE A 244 9.98 8.31 20.86
C ILE A 244 10.44 9.36 21.86
N LEU A 245 11.75 9.51 21.99
CA LEU A 245 12.41 10.42 22.91
C LEU A 245 13.23 11.43 22.10
N SER A 246 13.09 12.71 22.44
CA SER A 246 13.88 13.78 21.83
C SER A 246 14.78 14.43 22.86
N TYR A 247 16.03 14.64 22.46
CA TYR A 247 17.08 15.26 23.25
C TYR A 247 17.71 16.41 22.49
N ASN A 248 18.30 17.34 23.24
CA ASN A 248 19.25 18.28 22.66
C ASN A 248 20.66 17.68 22.62
N ARG A 249 21.59 18.42 22.01
CA ARG A 249 23.02 18.05 21.91
C ARG A 249 23.73 17.75 23.25
N ASN A 250 23.18 18.18 24.38
CA ASN A 250 23.70 17.98 25.73
C ASN A 250 23.01 16.81 26.46
N ALA A 251 22.21 16.00 25.74
CA ALA A 251 21.41 14.91 26.29
C ALA A 251 20.34 15.34 27.31
N GLU A 252 19.87 16.58 27.21
CA GLU A 252 18.71 17.06 27.97
C GLU A 252 17.44 16.72 27.19
N LYS A 253 16.48 16.08 27.86
CA LYS A 253 15.22 15.67 27.25
C LYS A 253 14.39 16.91 26.89
N ILE A 254 13.95 16.99 25.64
CA ILE A 254 13.07 18.04 25.13
C ILE A 254 11.61 17.60 25.26
N TRP A 255 11.27 16.42 24.71
CA TRP A 255 9.92 15.84 24.76
C TRP A 255 9.96 14.32 24.61
N ASN A 256 8.82 13.66 24.88
CA ASN A 256 8.59 12.28 24.48
C ASN A 256 7.19 12.09 23.91
N TYR A 257 7.04 11.10 23.04
CA TYR A 257 5.79 10.70 22.43
C TYR A 257 5.58 9.20 22.64
N LYS A 258 4.50 8.85 23.34
CA LYS A 258 4.11 7.45 23.61
C LYS A 258 3.29 6.92 22.45
N THR A 259 3.59 5.70 22.03
CA THR A 259 2.89 4.99 20.97
C THR A 259 2.10 3.81 21.55
N SER A 260 1.06 3.38 20.85
CA SER A 260 0.24 2.22 21.24
C SER A 260 0.82 0.88 20.76
N GLY A 261 1.85 0.92 19.92
CA GLY A 261 2.46 -0.25 19.29
C GLY A 261 3.98 -0.15 19.29
N ARG A 262 4.67 -1.10 18.65
CA ARG A 262 6.14 -1.12 18.60
C ARG A 262 6.68 -0.20 17.51
N ILE A 263 7.70 0.60 17.79
CA ILE A 263 8.27 1.52 16.80
C ILE A 263 9.23 0.77 15.87
N LYS A 264 8.89 0.65 14.57
CA LYS A 264 9.73 -0.01 13.55
C LYS A 264 10.74 0.92 12.89
N SER A 265 10.47 2.21 12.75
CA SER A 265 11.43 3.16 12.20
C SER A 265 11.12 4.60 12.60
N VAL A 266 12.15 5.45 12.57
CA VAL A 266 12.03 6.90 12.71
C VAL A 266 12.93 7.59 11.70
N THR A 267 12.39 8.60 11.02
CA THR A 267 13.12 9.40 10.03
C THR A 267 12.80 10.87 10.24
N MET A 268 13.82 11.70 10.41
CA MET A 268 13.65 13.13 10.64
C MET A 268 13.97 13.96 9.40
N ALA A 269 13.21 15.03 9.18
CA ALA A 269 13.55 16.04 8.17
C ALA A 269 14.87 16.73 8.53
N GLN A 270 15.68 17.07 7.53
CA GLN A 270 16.99 17.71 7.75
C GLN A 270 16.88 19.07 8.46
N ASN A 271 15.75 19.78 8.30
CA ASN A 271 15.47 21.03 9.01
C ASN A 271 15.09 20.83 10.49
N GLY A 272 14.92 19.59 10.97
CA GLY A 272 14.58 19.26 12.35
C GLY A 272 13.14 19.59 12.76
N MET A 273 12.31 20.11 11.85
CA MET A 273 10.96 20.57 12.18
C MET A 273 9.93 19.44 12.22
N TYR A 274 10.20 18.32 11.54
CA TYR A 274 9.26 17.23 11.34
C TYR A 274 9.90 15.85 11.43
N LEU A 275 9.11 14.89 11.90
CA LEU A 275 9.53 13.51 12.12
C LEU A 275 8.44 12.55 11.61
N ALA A 276 8.85 11.52 10.89
CA ALA A 276 8.03 10.37 10.53
C ALA A 276 8.40 9.17 11.41
N ALA A 277 7.42 8.48 11.97
CA ALA A 277 7.61 7.26 12.74
C ALA A 277 6.68 6.16 12.25
N VAL A 278 7.23 4.97 11.99
CA VAL A 278 6.44 3.78 11.65
C VAL A 278 6.18 2.98 12.92
N VAL A 279 4.91 2.76 13.26
CA VAL A 279 4.44 2.08 14.46
C VAL A 279 3.68 0.83 14.05
N LEU A 280 4.05 -0.33 14.60
CA LEU A 280 3.39 -1.62 14.41
C LEU A 280 2.43 -1.90 15.55
N ASP A 281 1.15 -2.03 15.23
CA ASP A 281 0.19 -2.66 16.14
C ASP A 281 0.40 -4.18 16.10
N GLU A 282 0.97 -4.74 17.18
CA GLU A 282 1.32 -6.16 17.26
C GLU A 282 0.09 -7.07 17.39
N THR A 283 -1.06 -6.53 17.80
CA THR A 283 -2.29 -7.31 17.98
C THR A 283 -2.93 -7.68 16.65
N ILE A 284 -2.83 -6.79 15.66
CA ILE A 284 -3.41 -6.95 14.33
C ILE A 284 -2.37 -6.95 13.20
N GLN A 285 -1.07 -6.91 13.56
CA GLN A 285 0.07 -6.87 12.63
C GLN A 285 -0.06 -5.74 11.57
N GLN A 286 -0.54 -4.57 12.00
CA GLN A 286 -0.82 -3.42 11.13
C GLN A 286 0.18 -2.30 11.38
N GLU A 287 0.81 -1.81 10.32
CA GLU A 287 1.70 -0.66 10.40
C GLU A 287 0.95 0.67 10.22
N GLU A 288 1.38 1.68 10.96
CA GLU A 288 0.91 3.06 10.87
C GLU A 288 2.06 4.04 10.80
N LEU A 289 1.95 5.02 9.91
CA LEU A 289 2.83 6.18 9.85
C LEU A 289 2.27 7.28 10.74
N HIS A 290 3.01 7.66 11.78
CA HIS A 290 2.73 8.81 12.63
C HIS A 290 3.66 9.95 12.20
N TYR A 291 3.09 11.10 11.84
CA TYR A 291 3.86 12.27 11.43
C TYR A 291 3.76 13.37 12.48
N LEU A 292 4.90 13.81 13.00
CA LEU A 292 5.01 14.68 14.17
C LEU A 292 5.74 15.98 13.84
N ASN A 293 5.43 17.03 14.60
CA ASN A 293 6.24 18.26 14.59
C ASN A 293 7.36 18.23 15.64
N ILE A 294 8.22 19.24 15.59
CA ILE A 294 9.34 19.48 16.51
C ILE A 294 8.98 19.48 18.00
N ASN A 295 7.71 19.65 18.37
CA ASN A 295 7.25 19.63 19.76
C ASN A 295 6.73 18.24 20.20
N GLY A 296 6.88 17.21 19.36
CA GLY A 296 6.37 15.87 19.62
C GLY A 296 4.86 15.72 19.43
N ASN A 297 4.18 16.72 18.84
CA ASN A 297 2.74 16.63 18.57
C ASN A 297 2.50 15.93 17.23
N LYS A 298 1.66 14.90 17.25
CA LYS A 298 1.19 14.23 16.02
C LYS A 298 0.31 15.17 15.20
N ILE A 299 0.71 15.40 13.95
CA ILE A 299 -0.02 16.19 12.95
C ILE A 299 -1.08 15.31 12.28
N TRP A 300 -0.68 14.12 11.82
CA TRP A 300 -1.56 13.15 11.18
C TRP A 300 -1.05 11.72 11.34
N GLN A 301 -1.91 10.76 11.03
CA GLN A 301 -1.56 9.34 10.93
C GLN A 301 -2.16 8.71 9.68
N LYS A 302 -1.47 7.70 9.13
CA LYS A 302 -1.97 6.87 8.02
C LYS A 302 -1.64 5.41 8.26
N ARG A 303 -2.53 4.50 7.87
CA ARG A 303 -2.22 3.08 7.78
C ARG A 303 -1.25 2.86 6.63
N LEU A 304 -0.25 2.03 6.87
CA LEU A 304 0.73 1.61 5.90
C LEU A 304 0.46 0.16 5.46
N PRO A 305 0.73 -0.18 4.20
CA PRO A 305 0.90 -1.57 3.80
C PRO A 305 2.07 -2.22 4.58
N SER A 306 2.11 -3.55 4.65
CA SER A 306 3.23 -4.27 5.28
C SER A 306 4.57 -3.89 4.62
N ASP A 307 5.60 -3.73 5.44
CA ASP A 307 6.99 -3.49 5.03
C ASP A 307 7.16 -2.25 4.14
N ALA A 308 6.42 -1.19 4.45
CA ALA A 308 6.54 0.07 3.75
C ALA A 308 7.80 0.84 4.18
N ASP A 309 8.56 1.31 3.19
CA ASP A 309 9.69 2.20 3.39
C ASP A 309 9.22 3.66 3.40
N VAL A 310 9.75 4.44 4.34
CA VAL A 310 9.37 5.85 4.54
C VAL A 310 10.58 6.76 4.44
N LEU A 311 10.51 7.73 3.52
CA LEU A 311 11.50 8.80 3.37
C LEU A 311 10.85 10.16 3.64
N VAL A 312 11.61 11.07 4.25
CA VAL A 312 11.18 12.44 4.53
C VAL A 312 12.10 13.40 3.81
N GLY A 313 11.52 14.36 3.08
CA GLY A 313 12.30 15.41 2.44
C GLY A 313 13.00 16.34 3.43
N ALA A 314 14.03 17.05 2.98
CA ALA A 314 14.84 17.92 3.85
C ALA A 314 13.99 18.94 4.62
N GLU A 315 12.96 19.48 3.97
CA GLU A 315 12.06 20.46 4.58
C GLU A 315 10.85 19.85 5.31
N GLY A 316 10.67 18.52 5.22
CA GLY A 316 9.47 17.80 5.70
C GLY A 316 8.19 18.09 4.92
N ASN A 317 8.23 18.94 3.89
CA ASN A 317 7.09 19.20 3.01
C ASN A 317 6.74 18.04 2.06
N ARG A 318 7.55 16.96 2.06
CA ARG A 318 7.37 15.75 1.26
C ARG A 318 7.64 14.53 2.13
N VAL A 319 6.67 13.63 2.18
CA VAL A 319 6.81 12.32 2.82
C VAL A 319 6.52 11.27 1.77
N LEU A 320 7.51 10.42 1.49
CA LEU A 320 7.40 9.34 0.54
C LEU A 320 7.17 8.04 1.28
N VAL A 321 6.14 7.30 0.87
CA VAL A 321 5.82 5.98 1.40
C VAL A 321 5.83 5.01 0.23
N ALA A 322 6.87 4.20 0.14
CA ALA A 322 6.95 3.14 -0.85
C ALA A 322 6.52 1.84 -0.21
N SER A 323 5.58 1.15 -0.86
CA SER A 323 5.22 -0.21 -0.47
C SER A 323 5.34 -1.11 -1.68
N TRP A 324 6.09 -2.19 -1.52
CA TRP A 324 5.99 -3.30 -2.43
C TRP A 324 4.95 -4.28 -1.89
N GLN A 325 3.76 -4.24 -2.48
CA GLN A 325 2.71 -5.18 -2.11
C GLN A 325 2.89 -6.44 -2.96
N GLN A 326 3.58 -7.44 -2.40
CA GLN A 326 3.76 -8.79 -3.00
C GLN A 326 2.45 -9.37 -3.57
N TYR A 327 1.31 -8.94 -3.01
CA TYR A 327 -0.04 -9.41 -3.32
C TYR A 327 -0.88 -8.46 -4.19
N GLN A 328 -0.32 -7.38 -4.78
CA GLN A 328 -1.10 -6.51 -5.69
C GLN A 328 -0.60 -6.51 -7.13
N ASP A 329 0.66 -6.15 -7.38
CA ASP A 329 1.17 -5.86 -8.72
C ASP A 329 2.70 -6.13 -8.73
N ASP A 330 3.32 -6.50 -9.85
CA ASP A 330 4.79 -6.44 -10.01
C ASP A 330 5.23 -4.97 -10.07
N VAL A 331 4.79 -4.16 -9.10
CA VAL A 331 4.89 -2.71 -9.09
C VAL A 331 5.11 -2.26 -7.65
N THR A 332 6.13 -1.45 -7.45
CA THR A 332 6.31 -0.67 -6.23
C THR A 332 5.43 0.58 -6.32
N LYS A 333 4.46 0.71 -5.42
CA LYS A 333 3.63 1.91 -5.28
C LYS A 333 4.30 2.88 -4.32
N ILE A 334 4.47 4.12 -4.74
CA ILE A 334 5.16 5.17 -3.98
C ILE A 334 4.18 6.33 -3.83
N TYR A 335 3.64 6.48 -2.62
CA TYR A 335 2.77 7.59 -2.27
C TYR A 335 3.60 8.81 -1.88
N LEU A 336 3.23 9.96 -2.41
CA LEU A 336 3.80 11.25 -2.03
C LEU A 336 2.77 12.01 -1.20
N TYR A 337 3.11 12.35 0.04
CA TYR A 337 2.28 13.17 0.90
C TYR A 337 2.92 14.53 1.18
N ASP A 338 2.09 15.54 1.42
CA ASP A 338 2.52 16.79 2.00
C ASP A 338 2.63 16.73 3.53
N GLN A 339 3.04 17.84 4.12
CA GLN A 339 3.23 17.99 5.54
C GLN A 339 1.92 17.87 6.35
N GLN A 340 0.76 18.09 5.73
CA GLN A 340 -0.57 17.97 6.33
C GLN A 340 -1.18 16.56 6.12
N GLY A 341 -0.50 15.69 5.36
CA GLY A 341 -0.94 14.33 5.09
C GLY A 341 -1.87 14.22 3.88
N TYR A 342 -1.98 15.28 3.07
CA TYR A 342 -2.66 15.20 1.78
C TYR A 342 -1.76 14.49 0.77
N GLU A 343 -2.37 13.63 -0.03
CA GLU A 343 -1.68 12.93 -1.12
C GLU A 343 -1.45 13.90 -2.28
N LEU A 344 -0.19 14.10 -2.62
CA LEU A 344 0.26 14.95 -3.72
C LEU A 344 0.36 14.18 -5.04
N ASN A 345 0.79 12.91 -4.96
CA ASN A 345 0.97 12.04 -6.12
C ASN A 345 1.09 10.57 -5.70
N VAL A 346 0.92 9.66 -6.65
CA VAL A 346 1.25 8.23 -6.52
C VAL A 346 2.05 7.82 -7.74
N LEU A 347 3.27 7.35 -7.51
CA LEU A 347 4.14 6.81 -8.56
C LEU A 347 4.07 5.29 -8.52
N ASN A 348 3.90 4.68 -9.68
CA ASN A 348 3.87 3.23 -9.85
C ASN A 348 5.14 2.84 -10.61
N VAL A 349 6.07 2.11 -9.99
CA VAL A 349 7.31 1.65 -10.65
C VAL A 349 7.21 0.16 -10.88
N ALA A 350 7.30 -0.32 -12.13
CA ALA A 350 7.29 -1.76 -12.40
C ALA A 350 8.55 -2.42 -11.80
N GLY A 351 8.35 -3.43 -10.96
CA GLY A 351 9.38 -4.17 -10.22
C GLY A 351 9.39 -3.89 -8.72
N ARG A 352 10.16 -4.70 -7.97
CA ARG A 352 10.33 -4.58 -6.52
C ARG A 352 11.46 -3.63 -6.19
N ALA A 353 11.18 -2.55 -5.48
CA ALA A 353 12.21 -1.68 -4.92
C ALA A 353 13.01 -2.40 -3.83
N GLN A 354 14.33 -2.34 -3.94
CA GLN A 354 15.30 -2.91 -3.01
C GLN A 354 16.03 -1.83 -2.20
N LYS A 355 16.27 -0.68 -2.83
CA LYS A 355 16.96 0.48 -2.25
C LYS A 355 16.34 1.76 -2.77
N MET A 356 16.30 2.79 -1.93
CA MET A 356 15.84 4.12 -2.32
C MET A 356 16.70 5.20 -1.67
N ALA A 357 16.91 6.29 -2.39
CA ALA A 357 17.49 7.51 -1.84
C ALA A 357 16.77 8.74 -2.41
N PHE A 358 16.69 9.81 -1.61
CA PHE A 358 15.94 11.01 -1.98
C PHE A 358 16.86 12.23 -2.06
N ALA A 359 17.02 12.77 -3.27
CA ALA A 359 17.69 14.04 -3.53
C ALA A 359 16.76 15.20 -3.17
N SER A 360 16.90 15.68 -1.94
CA SER A 360 15.92 16.56 -1.32
C SER A 360 15.79 17.95 -1.95
N GLN A 361 16.85 18.54 -2.51
CA GLN A 361 16.77 19.85 -3.18
C GLN A 361 16.21 19.73 -4.60
N ALA A 362 16.43 18.59 -5.25
CA ALA A 362 15.95 18.33 -6.60
C ALA A 362 14.58 17.63 -6.67
N ASN A 363 13.97 17.31 -5.52
CA ASN A 363 12.74 16.51 -5.45
C ASN A 363 12.82 15.27 -6.35
N THR A 364 13.98 14.60 -6.34
CA THR A 364 14.22 13.43 -7.19
C THR A 364 14.41 12.22 -6.29
N LEU A 365 13.54 11.22 -6.45
CA LEU A 365 13.65 9.92 -5.82
C LEU A 365 14.42 8.99 -6.74
N VAL A 366 15.47 8.37 -6.22
CA VAL A 366 16.19 7.30 -6.90
C VAL A 366 15.72 5.97 -6.33
N VAL A 367 15.26 5.08 -7.20
CA VAL A 367 14.75 3.75 -6.84
C VAL A 367 15.59 2.69 -7.52
N GLY A 368 16.24 1.84 -6.74
CA GLY A 368 16.93 0.64 -7.21
C GLY A 368 16.04 -0.58 -7.05
N LEU A 369 15.81 -1.30 -8.15
CA LEU A 369 14.95 -2.48 -8.21
C LEU A 369 15.75 -3.79 -8.09
N GLU A 370 15.05 -4.86 -7.71
CA GLU A 370 15.61 -6.22 -7.59
C GLU A 370 16.18 -6.78 -8.91
N ASP A 371 15.72 -6.29 -10.06
CA ASP A 371 16.23 -6.67 -11.38
C ASP A 371 17.48 -5.87 -11.82
N GLY A 372 18.00 -4.98 -10.96
CA GLY A 372 19.14 -4.11 -11.24
C GLY A 372 18.81 -2.83 -11.99
N SER A 373 17.54 -2.54 -12.25
CA SER A 373 17.11 -1.25 -12.81
C SER A 373 17.17 -0.15 -11.77
N ILE A 374 17.71 1.00 -12.15
CA ILE A 374 17.74 2.23 -11.36
C ILE A 374 16.86 3.26 -12.06
N TYR A 375 15.83 3.74 -11.38
CA TYR A 375 14.94 4.80 -11.87
C TYR A 375 15.19 6.10 -11.11
N PHE A 376 15.23 7.21 -11.86
CA PHE A 376 15.29 8.57 -11.32
C PHE A 376 13.92 9.20 -11.55
N LEU A 377 13.19 9.44 -10.46
CA LEU A 377 11.79 9.85 -10.49
C LEU A 377 11.64 11.26 -9.92
N GLU A 378 11.05 12.15 -10.70
CA GLU A 378 10.58 13.43 -10.17
C GLU A 378 9.38 13.23 -9.26
N THR A 379 9.52 13.71 -8.03
CA THR A 379 8.46 13.66 -7.01
C THR A 379 7.68 14.97 -7.04
N THR A 380 7.25 15.35 -8.24
CA THR A 380 6.40 16.52 -8.45
C THR A 380 4.99 16.22 -7.97
N GLU A 381 4.30 17.28 -7.53
CA GLU A 381 2.84 17.20 -7.38
C GLU A 381 2.29 16.79 -8.73
N LYS A 382 1.30 15.89 -8.73
CA LYS A 382 0.69 15.47 -9.97
C LYS A 382 0.23 16.75 -10.69
N SER A 383 0.82 17.06 -11.85
CA SER A 383 0.41 18.21 -12.64
C SER A 383 -1.10 18.13 -12.75
N GLN A 384 -1.79 19.09 -12.12
CA GLN A 384 -3.16 19.36 -12.45
C GLN A 384 -3.14 19.99 -13.83
N SER A 385 -2.86 19.19 -14.87
CA SER A 385 -3.72 19.28 -16.03
C SER A 385 -5.14 19.25 -15.45
N PRO A 386 -6.00 20.24 -15.71
CA PRO A 386 -7.42 20.07 -15.47
C PRO A 386 -7.91 19.04 -16.49
N ASP A 387 -7.48 17.80 -16.32
CA ASP A 387 -8.19 16.63 -16.76
C ASP A 387 -9.45 16.61 -15.89
N TYR A 388 -10.39 17.48 -16.26
CA TYR A 388 -11.77 17.06 -16.33
C TYR A 388 -11.80 15.90 -17.33
N VAL A 389 -11.26 14.73 -16.94
CA VAL A 389 -11.83 13.50 -17.45
C VAL A 389 -13.25 13.55 -16.90
N ASP A 390 -14.21 13.79 -17.77
CA ASP A 390 -15.62 13.66 -17.44
C ASP A 390 -15.82 12.23 -16.93
N LYS A 391 -15.74 12.06 -15.61
CA LYS A 391 -15.84 10.75 -14.99
C LYS A 391 -17.17 10.16 -15.38
N GLU A 392 -17.18 8.89 -15.76
CA GLU A 392 -18.42 8.20 -16.10
C GLU A 392 -18.96 7.45 -14.89
N ILE A 393 -20.19 6.94 -15.01
CA ILE A 393 -20.77 6.08 -13.97
C ILE A 393 -19.91 4.83 -13.74
N THR A 394 -19.33 4.30 -14.83
CA THR A 394 -18.51 3.07 -14.91
C THR A 394 -17.18 3.16 -14.17
N ASP A 395 -16.68 4.37 -13.93
CA ASP A 395 -15.50 4.59 -13.08
C ASP A 395 -15.76 4.20 -11.62
N TYR A 396 -17.02 4.27 -11.19
CA TYR A 396 -17.45 3.97 -9.83
C TYR A 396 -18.22 2.66 -9.75
N TYR A 397 -19.15 2.42 -10.68
CA TYR A 397 -20.04 1.27 -10.65
C TYR A 397 -20.35 0.79 -12.06
N ARG A 398 -20.17 -0.50 -12.31
CA ARG A 398 -20.61 -1.17 -13.53
C ARG A 398 -21.95 -1.86 -13.25
N PRO A 399 -23.06 -1.36 -13.83
CA PRO A 399 -24.39 -1.96 -13.63
C PRO A 399 -24.43 -3.43 -14.02
N VAL A 400 -25.39 -4.16 -13.45
CA VAL A 400 -25.61 -5.57 -13.78
C VAL A 400 -25.86 -5.76 -15.29
N VAL A 401 -25.22 -6.78 -15.87
CA VAL A 401 -25.34 -7.13 -17.29
C VAL A 401 -26.20 -8.39 -17.43
N PHE A 402 -27.12 -8.40 -18.40
CA PHE A 402 -28.08 -9.50 -18.64
C PHE A 402 -27.82 -10.27 -19.94
N THR A 403 -26.73 -9.93 -20.63
CA THR A 403 -26.36 -10.50 -21.92
C THR A 403 -24.91 -10.95 -21.88
N LYS A 404 -24.61 -12.00 -22.65
CA LYS A 404 -23.24 -12.49 -22.84
C LYS A 404 -22.79 -12.19 -24.26
N GLU A 405 -21.59 -11.63 -24.41
CA GLU A 405 -21.01 -11.39 -25.72
C GLU A 405 -20.64 -12.71 -26.41
N GLU A 406 -20.90 -12.81 -27.70
CA GLU A 406 -20.58 -14.01 -28.49
C GLU A 406 -19.07 -14.26 -28.52
N GLY A 407 -18.64 -15.52 -28.35
CA GLY A 407 -17.23 -15.88 -28.35
C GLY A 407 -16.47 -15.62 -27.03
N THR A 408 -17.17 -15.14 -25.98
CA THR A 408 -16.60 -14.92 -24.65
C THR A 408 -17.04 -15.97 -23.65
N THR A 409 -16.34 -16.07 -22.52
CA THR A 409 -16.75 -16.82 -21.33
C THR A 409 -16.62 -15.91 -20.10
N HIS A 410 -17.68 -15.88 -19.28
CA HIS A 410 -17.71 -15.09 -18.06
C HIS A 410 -17.35 -15.97 -16.87
N LEU A 411 -16.29 -15.59 -16.16
CA LEU A 411 -15.81 -16.22 -14.95
C LEU A 411 -16.27 -15.43 -13.74
N GLN A 412 -16.64 -16.13 -12.67
CA GLN A 412 -16.98 -15.50 -11.41
C GLN A 412 -15.85 -15.73 -10.40
N LEU A 413 -15.11 -14.66 -10.11
CA LEU A 413 -13.91 -14.67 -9.27
C LEU A 413 -14.21 -13.92 -7.97
N PHE A 414 -13.67 -14.38 -6.84
CA PHE A 414 -13.89 -13.75 -5.54
C PHE A 414 -12.59 -13.16 -5.03
N PHE A 415 -12.59 -11.87 -4.72
CA PHE A 415 -11.43 -11.14 -4.22
C PHE A 415 -11.75 -10.43 -2.93
N PHE A 416 -10.75 -10.11 -2.12
CA PHE A 416 -10.97 -9.34 -0.90
C PHE A 416 -11.33 -7.88 -1.21
N ASP A 417 -12.11 -7.26 -0.34
CA ASP A 417 -12.21 -5.80 -0.31
C ASP A 417 -10.91 -5.17 0.23
N GLU A 418 -10.82 -3.84 0.22
CA GLU A 418 -9.61 -3.08 0.58
C GLU A 418 -9.12 -3.33 2.02
N ASN A 419 -9.99 -3.88 2.88
CA ASN A 419 -9.70 -4.19 4.28
C ASN A 419 -9.59 -5.69 4.55
N ALA A 420 -9.66 -6.55 3.52
CA ALA A 420 -9.73 -8.01 3.64
C ALA A 420 -10.83 -8.52 4.59
N GLU A 421 -11.94 -7.79 4.69
CA GLU A 421 -13.08 -8.13 5.55
C GLU A 421 -14.10 -8.98 4.79
N TYR A 422 -14.27 -8.75 3.49
CA TYR A 422 -15.27 -9.44 2.68
C TYR A 422 -14.72 -9.94 1.34
N LEU A 423 -15.21 -11.10 0.91
CA LEU A 423 -15.04 -11.58 -0.46
C LEU A 423 -16.09 -10.95 -1.39
N ILE A 424 -15.62 -10.20 -2.38
CA ILE A 424 -16.40 -9.51 -3.39
C ILE A 424 -16.32 -10.30 -4.70
N PRO A 425 -17.45 -10.79 -5.24
CA PRO A 425 -17.45 -11.45 -6.53
C PRO A 425 -17.28 -10.42 -7.64
N VAL A 426 -16.53 -10.78 -8.67
CA VAL A 426 -16.42 -10.03 -9.91
C VAL A 426 -16.66 -10.94 -11.10
N THR A 427 -17.19 -10.37 -12.18
CA THR A 427 -17.33 -11.09 -13.44
C THR A 427 -16.21 -10.68 -14.39
N ARG A 428 -15.36 -11.63 -14.76
CA ARG A 428 -14.29 -11.43 -15.76
C ARG A 428 -14.64 -12.09 -17.07
N SER A 429 -14.52 -11.35 -18.17
CA SER A 429 -14.68 -11.89 -19.52
C SER A 429 -13.35 -12.39 -20.07
N ILE A 430 -13.30 -13.65 -20.47
CA ILE A 430 -12.17 -14.25 -21.21
C ILE A 430 -12.62 -14.70 -22.60
N LYS A 431 -11.67 -14.86 -23.53
CA LYS A 431 -11.94 -15.56 -24.80
C LYS A 431 -12.25 -17.03 -24.50
N ASN A 432 -13.02 -17.67 -25.37
CA ASN A 432 -13.41 -19.08 -25.19
C ASN A 432 -12.21 -19.97 -24.85
N SER A 433 -12.40 -20.76 -23.79
CA SER A 433 -11.38 -21.58 -23.13
C SER A 433 -11.48 -23.05 -23.54
N GLN A 434 -10.34 -23.75 -23.54
CA GLN A 434 -10.29 -25.21 -23.65
C GLN A 434 -10.53 -25.92 -22.29
N SER A 435 -10.26 -25.25 -21.16
CA SER A 435 -10.44 -25.78 -19.81
C SER A 435 -10.95 -24.69 -18.87
N LEU A 436 -12.27 -24.61 -18.73
CA LEU A 436 -12.93 -23.58 -17.91
C LEU A 436 -12.44 -23.58 -16.46
N LEU A 437 -12.27 -24.77 -15.86
CA LEU A 437 -11.84 -24.90 -14.47
C LEU A 437 -10.41 -24.36 -14.27
N ARG A 438 -9.47 -24.77 -15.12
CA ARG A 438 -8.08 -24.32 -15.06
C ARG A 438 -7.98 -22.81 -15.28
N ASP A 439 -8.65 -22.30 -16.30
CA ASP A 439 -8.60 -20.87 -16.63
C ASP A 439 -9.25 -20.03 -15.52
N THR A 440 -10.30 -20.53 -14.87
CA THR A 440 -10.92 -19.85 -13.72
C THR A 440 -9.93 -19.69 -12.57
N ILE A 441 -9.18 -20.74 -12.23
CA ILE A 441 -8.19 -20.71 -11.16
C ILE A 441 -7.00 -19.85 -11.53
N GLN A 442 -6.53 -19.93 -12.78
CA GLN A 442 -5.44 -19.08 -13.27
C GLN A 442 -5.82 -17.59 -13.23
N GLU A 443 -7.05 -17.25 -13.62
CA GLU A 443 -7.54 -15.88 -13.56
C GLU A 443 -7.79 -15.40 -12.11
N LEU A 444 -8.15 -16.31 -11.19
CA LEU A 444 -8.21 -16.01 -9.75
C LEU A 444 -6.81 -15.70 -9.19
N ILE A 445 -5.81 -16.54 -9.48
CA ILE A 445 -4.40 -16.33 -9.08
C ILE A 445 -3.85 -15.05 -9.71
N ARG A 446 -4.24 -14.75 -10.95
CA ARG A 446 -3.91 -13.50 -11.64
C ARG A 446 -4.42 -12.25 -10.92
N GLY A 447 -5.34 -12.39 -9.96
CA GLY A 447 -5.78 -11.30 -9.08
C GLY A 447 -6.82 -10.39 -9.72
N PRO A 448 -7.36 -9.42 -8.97
CA PRO A 448 -8.39 -8.50 -9.46
C PRO A 448 -7.83 -7.51 -10.49
N ALA A 449 -8.71 -6.92 -11.30
CA ALA A 449 -8.32 -5.86 -12.24
C ALA A 449 -7.69 -4.65 -11.51
N GLN A 450 -6.76 -3.97 -12.19
CA GLN A 450 -6.16 -2.73 -11.69
C GLN A 450 -7.25 -1.67 -11.42
N ASN A 451 -7.02 -0.80 -10.43
CA ASN A 451 -7.98 0.21 -9.99
C ASN A 451 -9.35 -0.33 -9.54
N SER A 452 -9.47 -1.64 -9.28
CA SER A 452 -10.69 -2.22 -8.69
C SER A 452 -10.89 -1.77 -7.24
N GLY A 453 -9.79 -1.53 -6.52
CA GLY A 453 -9.84 -1.39 -5.07
C GLY A 453 -10.12 -2.73 -4.37
N LEU A 454 -10.00 -3.86 -5.06
CA LEU A 454 -10.04 -5.20 -4.50
C LEU A 454 -8.61 -5.73 -4.31
N VAL A 455 -8.45 -6.71 -3.42
CA VAL A 455 -7.17 -7.30 -3.03
C VAL A 455 -7.16 -8.78 -3.42
N ARG A 456 -5.99 -9.29 -3.82
CA ARG A 456 -5.82 -10.72 -4.13
C ARG A 456 -6.12 -11.58 -2.91
N THR A 457 -6.73 -12.72 -3.16
CA THR A 457 -6.99 -13.75 -2.15
C THR A 457 -5.92 -14.83 -2.15
N ILE A 458 -5.21 -14.99 -3.27
CA ILE A 458 -4.20 -16.04 -3.48
C ILE A 458 -2.87 -15.37 -3.86
N PRO A 459 -1.73 -15.79 -3.27
CA PRO A 459 -0.41 -15.34 -3.70
C PRO A 459 -0.16 -15.62 -5.17
N LYS A 460 0.52 -14.70 -5.87
CA LYS A 460 0.76 -14.80 -7.32
C LYS A 460 1.66 -15.99 -7.67
N ASP A 461 2.55 -16.35 -6.77
CA ASP A 461 3.52 -17.45 -6.84
C ASP A 461 2.97 -18.78 -6.30
N ALA A 462 1.71 -18.82 -5.83
CA ALA A 462 1.10 -20.06 -5.39
C ALA A 462 0.79 -20.98 -6.58
N ASP A 463 1.43 -22.15 -6.60
CA ASP A 463 1.15 -23.19 -7.59
C ASP A 463 -0.06 -24.03 -7.16
N ILE A 464 -1.25 -23.57 -7.53
CA ILE A 464 -2.51 -24.30 -7.26
C ILE A 464 -2.92 -25.04 -8.53
N THR A 465 -3.05 -26.37 -8.41
CA THR A 465 -3.52 -27.21 -9.51
C THR A 465 -4.96 -27.67 -9.28
N VAL A 466 -5.70 -27.85 -10.37
CA VAL A 466 -7.09 -28.32 -10.31
C VAL A 466 -7.35 -29.44 -11.28
N THR A 467 -8.04 -30.48 -10.80
CA THR A 467 -8.46 -31.63 -11.60
C THR A 467 -9.91 -31.98 -11.30
N GLU A 468 -10.63 -32.48 -12.30
CA GLU A 468 -12.00 -32.96 -12.14
C GLU A 468 -12.04 -34.47 -12.42
N LYS A 469 -12.69 -35.21 -11.52
CA LYS A 469 -12.90 -36.66 -11.65
C LYS A 469 -14.24 -37.07 -11.04
N ASP A 470 -15.09 -37.69 -11.84
CA ASP A 470 -16.39 -38.27 -11.43
C ASP A 470 -17.34 -37.26 -10.75
N GLY A 471 -17.26 -35.98 -11.13
CA GLY A 471 -17.98 -34.87 -10.51
C GLY A 471 -17.33 -34.34 -9.24
N THR A 472 -16.09 -34.73 -8.94
CA THR A 472 -15.29 -34.20 -7.83
C THR A 472 -14.19 -33.30 -8.36
N VAL A 473 -14.18 -32.04 -7.93
CA VAL A 473 -13.07 -31.12 -8.22
C VAL A 473 -12.05 -31.22 -7.09
N TYR A 474 -10.83 -31.61 -7.42
CA TYR A 474 -9.68 -31.60 -6.52
C TYR A 474 -8.91 -30.30 -6.73
N ILE A 475 -8.71 -29.54 -5.65
CA ILE A 475 -7.91 -28.33 -5.60
C ILE A 475 -6.67 -28.63 -4.77
N ASP A 476 -5.52 -28.71 -5.43
CA ASP A 476 -4.25 -29.05 -4.80
C ASP A 476 -3.51 -27.77 -4.39
N LEU A 477 -3.21 -27.66 -3.10
CA LEU A 477 -2.52 -26.52 -2.51
C LEU A 477 -1.03 -26.88 -2.30
N PRO A 478 -0.10 -25.95 -2.54
CA PRO A 478 1.30 -26.20 -2.25
C PRO A 478 1.55 -26.12 -0.74
N ALA A 479 2.36 -27.02 -0.17
CA ALA A 479 2.70 -26.97 1.25
C ALA A 479 3.39 -25.66 1.66
N SER A 480 4.11 -25.01 0.74
CA SER A 480 4.77 -23.71 0.99
C SER A 480 3.80 -22.57 1.33
N LEU A 481 2.51 -22.70 0.99
CA LEU A 481 1.48 -21.73 1.37
C LEU A 481 1.21 -21.73 2.89
N ASP A 482 1.55 -22.81 3.59
CA ASP A 482 1.46 -22.94 5.05
C ASP A 482 2.53 -22.10 5.78
N GLU A 483 3.75 -22.05 5.25
CA GLU A 483 4.94 -21.62 5.99
C GLU A 483 4.97 -20.14 6.38
N ARG A 484 4.04 -19.30 5.89
CA ARG A 484 4.11 -17.83 6.01
C ARG A 484 2.78 -17.12 6.28
N ALA A 485 1.68 -17.84 6.49
CA ALA A 485 0.34 -17.26 6.48
C ALA A 485 -0.42 -17.45 7.80
N GLY A 486 -1.03 -16.38 8.32
CA GLY A 486 -1.95 -16.47 9.46
C GLY A 486 -3.26 -17.16 9.11
N THR A 487 -3.94 -17.75 10.10
CA THR A 487 -5.17 -18.54 9.92
C THR A 487 -6.29 -17.79 9.20
N ALA A 488 -6.49 -16.51 9.50
CA ALA A 488 -7.50 -15.69 8.83
C ALA A 488 -7.23 -15.56 7.32
N PHE A 489 -5.96 -15.44 6.93
CA PHE A 489 -5.55 -15.38 5.52
C PHE A 489 -5.81 -16.72 4.82
N LEU A 490 -5.38 -17.84 5.43
CA LEU A 490 -5.56 -19.17 4.85
C LEU A 490 -7.06 -19.52 4.69
N GLN A 491 -7.90 -19.16 5.66
CA GLN A 491 -9.35 -19.32 5.53
C GLN A 491 -9.88 -18.51 4.34
N GLY A 492 -9.37 -17.29 4.16
CA GLY A 492 -9.63 -16.43 3.01
C GLY A 492 -9.33 -17.07 1.66
N VAL A 493 -8.16 -17.70 1.52
CA VAL A 493 -7.75 -18.45 0.33
C VAL A 493 -8.75 -19.56 0.04
N LEU A 494 -9.06 -20.37 1.05
CA LEU A 494 -9.96 -21.51 0.94
C LEU A 494 -11.38 -21.07 0.54
N ASP A 495 -11.93 -20.05 1.19
CA ASP A 495 -13.25 -19.51 0.89
C ASP A 495 -13.31 -18.91 -0.52
N SER A 496 -12.26 -18.20 -0.92
CA SER A 496 -12.15 -17.65 -2.28
C SER A 496 -12.15 -18.75 -3.34
N LEU A 497 -11.36 -19.80 -3.16
CA LEU A 497 -11.32 -20.96 -4.06
C LEU A 497 -12.67 -21.68 -4.09
N LEU A 498 -13.25 -21.92 -2.91
CA LEU A 498 -14.52 -22.62 -2.78
C LEU A 498 -15.65 -21.86 -3.48
N TYR A 499 -15.77 -20.55 -3.27
CA TYR A 499 -16.81 -19.74 -3.90
C TYR A 499 -16.59 -19.60 -5.40
N THR A 500 -15.36 -19.40 -5.84
CA THR A 500 -15.03 -19.34 -7.28
C THR A 500 -15.37 -20.65 -7.98
N VAL A 501 -14.91 -21.80 -7.48
CA VAL A 501 -15.18 -23.11 -8.09
C VAL A 501 -16.67 -23.45 -8.02
N SER A 502 -17.33 -23.11 -6.91
CA SER A 502 -18.78 -23.32 -6.77
C SER A 502 -19.60 -22.54 -7.78
N SER A 503 -19.11 -21.39 -8.25
CA SER A 503 -19.78 -20.58 -9.27
C SER A 503 -19.51 -21.04 -10.71
N ILE A 504 -18.66 -22.05 -10.91
CA ILE A 504 -18.45 -22.67 -12.22
C ILE A 504 -19.64 -23.62 -12.48
N GLN A 505 -20.61 -23.17 -13.28
CA GLN A 505 -21.74 -23.99 -13.72
C GLN A 505 -21.30 -25.05 -14.74
N ILE A 506 -20.58 -26.07 -14.27
CA ILE A 506 -20.56 -27.36 -14.96
C ILE A 506 -21.63 -28.18 -14.26
N ASP A 507 -22.68 -28.57 -14.96
CA ASP A 507 -23.80 -29.38 -14.43
C ASP A 507 -23.37 -30.76 -13.87
N THR A 508 -22.06 -30.97 -13.73
CA THR A 508 -21.36 -32.17 -13.29
C THR A 508 -20.62 -32.03 -11.96
N ILE A 509 -20.38 -30.82 -11.40
CA ILE A 509 -19.65 -30.68 -10.12
C ILE A 509 -20.58 -31.02 -8.96
N LYS A 510 -20.29 -32.13 -8.28
CA LYS A 510 -21.01 -32.64 -7.11
C LYS A 510 -20.33 -32.30 -5.79
N GLN A 511 -19.01 -32.28 -5.77
CA GLN A 511 -18.20 -32.04 -4.57
C GLN A 511 -16.84 -31.41 -4.92
N ILE A 512 -16.27 -30.70 -3.96
CA ILE A 512 -14.95 -30.08 -4.02
C ILE A 512 -14.10 -30.71 -2.89
N ARG A 513 -12.86 -31.06 -3.18
CA ARG A 513 -11.90 -31.59 -2.20
C ARG A 513 -10.60 -30.80 -2.29
N PHE A 514 -10.01 -30.52 -1.13
CA PHE A 514 -8.67 -29.95 -1.07
C PHE A 514 -7.64 -31.07 -0.85
N THR A 515 -6.49 -30.94 -1.51
CA THR A 515 -5.30 -31.76 -1.28
C THR A 515 -4.10 -30.84 -1.05
N VAL A 516 -3.03 -31.38 -0.49
CA VAL A 516 -1.77 -30.64 -0.27
C VAL A 516 -0.62 -31.46 -0.82
N ASP A 517 0.14 -30.89 -1.75
CA ASP A 517 1.19 -31.58 -2.53
C ASP A 517 0.73 -32.97 -3.06
N GLY A 518 -0.49 -33.02 -3.60
CA GLY A 518 -1.13 -34.20 -4.15
C GLY A 518 -1.65 -35.23 -3.13
N LYS A 519 -1.61 -34.92 -1.82
CA LYS A 519 -2.06 -35.84 -0.75
C LYS A 519 -3.30 -35.32 -0.04
N GLU A 520 -4.23 -36.22 0.30
CA GLU A 520 -5.36 -35.88 1.17
C GLU A 520 -4.86 -35.57 2.59
N GLN A 521 -5.36 -34.47 3.16
CA GLN A 521 -5.06 -34.06 4.53
C GLN A 521 -6.36 -33.63 5.22
N GLU A 522 -6.43 -33.86 6.54
CA GLU A 522 -7.56 -33.41 7.36
C GLU A 522 -7.40 -31.93 7.76
N ARG A 523 -6.17 -31.44 7.81
CA ARG A 523 -5.84 -30.08 8.26
C ARG A 523 -4.80 -29.44 7.37
N PHE A 524 -4.83 -28.11 7.33
CA PHE A 524 -3.89 -27.28 6.58
C PHE A 524 -3.56 -26.00 7.37
N GLY A 525 -2.31 -25.53 7.29
CA GLY A 525 -1.83 -24.42 8.11
C GLY A 525 -1.30 -24.87 9.47
N GLN A 526 -0.35 -24.11 10.02
CA GLN A 526 0.23 -24.35 11.36
C GLN A 526 -0.81 -24.47 12.48
N GLU A 527 -1.90 -23.70 12.40
CA GLU A 527 -3.00 -23.74 13.39
C GLU A 527 -4.07 -24.80 13.08
N GLY A 528 -3.99 -25.48 11.93
CA GLY A 528 -4.77 -26.66 11.59
C GLY A 528 -6.21 -26.39 11.15
N ILE A 529 -6.39 -25.58 10.10
CA ILE A 529 -7.69 -25.35 9.45
C ILE A 529 -8.20 -26.65 8.85
N ASN A 530 -9.46 -26.99 9.09
CA ASN A 530 -10.03 -28.23 8.59
C ASN A 530 -10.28 -28.14 7.08
N ILE A 531 -9.55 -28.95 6.32
CA ILE A 531 -9.73 -29.14 4.88
C ILE A 531 -10.16 -30.57 4.52
N GLY A 532 -10.35 -31.41 5.54
CA GLY A 532 -10.73 -32.81 5.39
C GLY A 532 -12.14 -32.98 4.84
N GLY A 533 -12.31 -34.05 4.06
CA GLY A 533 -13.60 -34.44 3.50
C GLY A 533 -14.01 -33.65 2.25
N ALA A 534 -15.29 -33.80 1.89
CA ALA A 534 -15.85 -33.23 0.68
C ALA A 534 -16.73 -32.01 0.98
N PHE A 535 -16.47 -30.92 0.26
CA PHE A 535 -17.25 -29.69 0.31
C PHE A 535 -18.34 -29.73 -0.76
N ILE A 536 -19.55 -29.32 -0.40
CA ILE A 536 -20.66 -29.20 -1.35
C ILE A 536 -20.52 -27.84 -2.06
N PRO A 537 -20.57 -27.78 -3.40
CA PRO A 537 -20.55 -26.52 -4.13
C PRO A 537 -21.68 -25.59 -3.68
N ARG A 538 -21.34 -24.36 -3.31
CA ARG A 538 -22.28 -23.33 -2.83
C ARG A 538 -21.96 -22.00 -3.52
N PRO A 539 -22.55 -21.72 -4.70
CA PRO A 539 -22.43 -20.42 -5.33
C PRO A 539 -22.83 -19.33 -4.34
N PHE A 540 -21.96 -18.33 -4.15
CA PHE A 540 -22.14 -17.25 -3.16
C PHE A 540 -22.32 -17.71 -1.71
N GLY A 541 -21.89 -18.92 -1.36
CA GLY A 541 -22.05 -19.49 -0.02
C GLY A 541 -23.48 -19.86 0.37
N LYS A 542 -24.46 -19.75 -0.54
CA LYS A 542 -25.88 -19.95 -0.24
C LYS A 542 -26.24 -21.42 -0.02
N THR A 543 -26.98 -21.72 1.05
CA THR A 543 -27.63 -23.02 1.26
C THR A 543 -29.09 -23.04 0.76
N SER A 544 -29.70 -24.22 0.63
CA SER A 544 -31.06 -24.37 0.07
C SER A 544 -32.18 -23.70 0.87
N LYS A 545 -31.95 -23.37 2.14
CA LYS A 545 -32.94 -22.74 3.03
C LYS A 545 -32.79 -21.22 3.15
N GLU A 546 -31.69 -20.66 2.64
CA GLU A 546 -31.36 -19.24 2.80
C GLU A 546 -31.89 -18.39 1.63
N SER A 547 -32.15 -17.13 1.94
CA SER A 547 -32.47 -16.10 0.97
C SER A 547 -31.17 -15.43 0.51
N LEU A 548 -30.95 -15.33 -0.80
CA LEU A 548 -29.81 -14.60 -1.35
C LEU A 548 -30.21 -13.14 -1.53
N ILE A 549 -29.47 -12.22 -0.91
CA ILE A 549 -29.64 -10.78 -1.11
C ILE A 549 -28.33 -10.18 -1.61
N PHE A 550 -28.42 -9.01 -2.24
CA PHE A 550 -27.28 -8.26 -2.74
C PHE A 550 -27.19 -6.96 -1.95
N LEU A 551 -26.07 -6.79 -1.25
CA LEU A 551 -25.83 -5.62 -0.43
C LEU A 551 -24.93 -4.61 -1.16
N PRO A 552 -25.28 -3.31 -1.13
CA PRO A 552 -24.42 -2.25 -1.60
C PRO A 552 -23.10 -2.23 -0.84
N HIS A 553 -21.99 -2.29 -1.57
CA HIS A 553 -20.66 -2.32 -1.01
C HIS A 553 -19.75 -1.30 -1.69
N ARG A 554 -18.69 -0.88 -0.99
CA ARG A 554 -17.68 0.06 -1.48
C ARG A 554 -16.31 -0.44 -1.05
N SER A 555 -15.41 -0.49 -2.03
CA SER A 555 -13.98 -0.78 -1.87
C SER A 555 -13.20 0.28 -2.64
N GLY A 556 -12.35 1.06 -1.97
CA GLY A 556 -11.67 2.21 -2.55
C GLY A 556 -12.64 3.26 -3.08
N LEU A 557 -12.53 3.59 -4.36
CA LEU A 557 -13.48 4.45 -5.06
C LEU A 557 -14.62 3.69 -5.74
N ARG A 558 -14.54 2.37 -5.85
CA ARG A 558 -15.51 1.55 -6.59
C ARG A 558 -16.64 1.01 -5.71
N PHE A 559 -17.76 0.76 -6.35
CA PHE A 559 -18.97 0.22 -5.79
C PHE A 559 -19.23 -1.16 -6.36
N TYR A 560 -19.74 -2.03 -5.50
CA TYR A 560 -19.91 -3.45 -5.77
C TYR A 560 -21.24 -3.93 -5.20
N LEU A 561 -21.83 -4.93 -5.85
CA LEU A 561 -22.89 -5.74 -5.26
C LEU A 561 -22.24 -6.91 -4.52
N ARG A 562 -22.41 -6.99 -3.20
CA ARG A 562 -21.94 -8.09 -2.37
C ARG A 562 -23.10 -9.05 -2.10
N PRO A 563 -23.09 -10.27 -2.67
CA PRO A 563 -24.10 -11.26 -2.34
C PRO A 563 -23.94 -11.74 -0.89
N GLU A 564 -25.06 -11.96 -0.21
CA GLU A 564 -25.10 -12.47 1.14
C GLU A 564 -26.26 -13.46 1.28
N ALA A 565 -25.96 -14.66 1.76
CA ALA A 565 -26.95 -15.65 2.13
C ALA A 565 -27.45 -15.33 3.55
N ILE A 566 -28.76 -15.09 3.68
CA ILE A 566 -29.37 -14.75 4.96
C ILE A 566 -30.50 -15.72 5.31
N SER A 567 -30.60 -16.04 6.59
CA SER A 567 -31.78 -16.70 7.16
C SER A 567 -32.83 -15.66 7.49
N LEU A 568 -34.04 -15.82 6.94
CA LEU A 568 -35.19 -14.98 7.25
C LEU A 568 -36.22 -15.78 8.06
N PRO A 569 -36.97 -15.12 8.97
CA PRO A 569 -38.14 -15.74 9.61
C PRO A 569 -39.16 -16.22 8.55
N GLU A 570 -40.06 -17.14 8.92
CA GLU A 570 -41.12 -17.65 8.04
C GLU A 570 -42.18 -16.58 7.72
N LEU A 571 -41.81 -15.61 6.90
CA LEU A 571 -42.66 -14.56 6.37
C LEU A 571 -43.15 -14.96 4.96
N LYS A 572 -44.38 -14.57 4.62
CA LYS A 572 -44.98 -14.81 3.29
C LYS A 572 -45.39 -13.50 2.62
N GLY A 573 -45.46 -13.53 1.28
CA GLY A 573 -45.96 -12.41 0.47
C GLY A 573 -45.19 -11.11 0.70
N GLU A 574 -45.92 -10.00 0.85
CA GLU A 574 -45.36 -8.65 0.96
C GLU A 574 -44.44 -8.48 2.18
N ALA A 575 -44.74 -9.13 3.32
CA ALA A 575 -43.94 -8.98 4.53
C ALA A 575 -42.50 -9.49 4.34
N ARG A 576 -42.32 -10.63 3.65
CA ARG A 576 -40.99 -11.20 3.39
C ARG A 576 -40.15 -10.28 2.52
N ILE A 577 -40.73 -9.76 1.45
CA ILE A 577 -40.00 -8.92 0.50
C ILE A 577 -39.74 -7.52 1.03
N ARG A 578 -40.65 -6.99 1.86
CA ARG A 578 -40.40 -5.76 2.60
C ARG A 578 -39.15 -5.90 3.47
N THR A 579 -39.03 -6.98 4.23
CA THR A 579 -37.82 -7.24 5.04
C THR A 579 -36.54 -7.35 4.19
N ILE A 580 -36.61 -7.95 3.00
CA ILE A 580 -35.47 -8.02 2.08
C ILE A 580 -35.05 -6.61 1.63
N VAL A 581 -36.00 -5.81 1.15
CA VAL A 581 -35.72 -4.45 0.67
C VAL A 581 -35.21 -3.56 1.81
N GLU A 582 -35.80 -3.65 2.99
CA GLU A 582 -35.36 -2.91 4.18
C GLU A 582 -33.93 -3.25 4.58
N LYS A 583 -33.52 -4.54 4.54
CA LYS A 583 -32.13 -4.93 4.81
C LYS A 583 -31.14 -4.33 3.81
N VAL A 584 -31.50 -4.29 2.53
CA VAL A 584 -30.66 -3.68 1.48
C VAL A 584 -30.52 -2.17 1.72
N ILE A 585 -31.63 -1.48 2.04
CA ILE A 585 -31.64 -0.04 2.36
C ILE A 585 -30.85 0.25 3.65
N GLU A 586 -30.98 -0.58 4.68
CA GLU A 586 -30.22 -0.44 5.94
C GLU A 586 -28.72 -0.53 5.68
N SER A 587 -28.28 -1.53 4.90
CA SER A 587 -26.88 -1.68 4.49
C SER A 587 -26.39 -0.46 3.71
N TYR A 588 -27.18 0.05 2.77
CA TYR A 588 -26.86 1.26 2.02
C TYR A 588 -26.71 2.47 2.93
N ASN A 589 -27.70 2.71 3.80
CA ASN A 589 -27.71 3.86 4.70
C ASN A 589 -26.50 3.84 5.63
N LYS A 590 -26.16 2.68 6.20
CA LYS A 590 -24.98 2.48 7.05
C LYS A 590 -23.68 2.73 6.28
N LYS A 591 -23.52 2.16 5.08
CA LYS A 591 -22.27 2.26 4.30
C LYS A 591 -22.01 3.67 3.77
N PHE A 592 -23.05 4.43 3.43
CA PHE A 592 -22.92 5.75 2.79
C PHE A 592 -23.25 6.94 3.69
N GLY A 593 -23.75 6.73 4.90
CA GLY A 593 -24.17 7.82 5.79
C GLY A 593 -25.36 8.61 5.23
N ILE A 594 -26.20 7.94 4.43
CA ILE A 594 -27.39 8.50 3.80
C ILE A 594 -28.61 7.93 4.52
N LYS A 595 -29.71 8.69 4.57
CA LYS A 595 -30.99 8.20 5.09
C LYS A 595 -32.01 8.14 3.96
N ILE A 596 -32.23 6.94 3.43
CA ILE A 596 -33.34 6.61 2.53
C ILE A 596 -34.35 5.77 3.30
N VAL A 597 -35.65 6.02 3.09
CA VAL A 597 -36.73 5.27 3.71
C VAL A 597 -37.64 4.68 2.64
N LEU A 598 -38.01 3.42 2.82
CA LEU A 598 -39.05 2.77 2.02
C LEU A 598 -40.42 3.33 2.45
N ASN A 599 -41.15 3.93 1.52
CA ASN A 599 -42.51 4.42 1.76
C ASN A 599 -43.53 3.29 1.58
N SER A 600 -43.55 2.65 0.40
CA SER A 600 -44.47 1.55 0.13
C SER A 600 -43.87 0.51 -0.82
N LEU A 601 -44.46 -0.69 -0.83
CA LEU A 601 -44.06 -1.78 -1.70
C LEU A 601 -45.32 -2.46 -2.23
N GLN A 602 -45.44 -2.63 -3.55
CA GLN A 602 -46.62 -3.28 -4.16
C GLN A 602 -46.21 -4.31 -5.20
N ILE A 603 -46.81 -5.49 -5.15
CA ILE A 603 -46.65 -6.53 -6.17
C ILE A 603 -47.84 -6.45 -7.15
N LYS A 604 -47.57 -6.32 -8.44
CA LYS A 604 -48.60 -6.34 -9.50
C LYS A 604 -48.12 -7.25 -10.64
N LYS A 605 -48.77 -8.40 -10.79
CA LYS A 605 -48.38 -9.42 -11.80
C LYS A 605 -46.89 -9.78 -11.65
N ASN A 606 -46.09 -9.59 -12.70
CA ASN A 606 -44.64 -9.83 -12.76
C ASN A 606 -43.78 -8.65 -12.29
N SER A 607 -44.38 -7.60 -11.73
CA SER A 607 -43.68 -6.37 -11.36
C SER A 607 -43.81 -6.04 -9.88
N VAL A 608 -42.69 -5.63 -9.27
CA VAL A 608 -42.66 -5.05 -7.93
C VAL A 608 -42.41 -3.55 -8.03
N TYR A 609 -43.25 -2.76 -7.37
CA TYR A 609 -43.12 -1.32 -7.25
C TYR A 609 -42.49 -1.03 -5.89
N VAL A 610 -41.31 -0.41 -5.89
CA VAL A 610 -40.55 -0.01 -4.70
C VAL A 610 -40.61 1.51 -4.62
N ASP A 611 -41.38 2.02 -3.68
CA ASP A 611 -41.61 3.45 -3.53
C ASP A 611 -40.82 3.99 -2.33
N PHE A 612 -39.96 4.97 -2.56
CA PHE A 612 -39.21 5.68 -1.51
C PHE A 612 -39.94 6.95 -1.08
N ASP A 613 -39.56 7.48 0.08
CA ASP A 613 -39.97 8.83 0.49
C ASP A 613 -39.17 9.93 -0.25
N ALA A 614 -39.58 11.20 -0.08
CA ALA A 614 -38.91 12.34 -0.70
C ALA A 614 -37.42 12.49 -0.35
N SER A 615 -36.88 11.75 0.63
CA SER A 615 -35.45 11.79 0.95
C SER A 615 -34.59 11.24 -0.20
N PHE A 616 -35.13 10.32 -1.01
CA PHE A 616 -34.38 9.72 -2.11
C PHE A 616 -33.97 10.74 -3.17
N ASN A 617 -34.89 11.63 -3.61
CA ASN A 617 -34.60 12.66 -4.61
C ASN A 617 -33.48 13.62 -4.16
N ARG A 618 -33.34 13.87 -2.86
CA ARG A 618 -32.25 14.70 -2.31
C ARG A 618 -30.87 14.10 -2.53
N THR A 619 -30.80 12.81 -2.81
CA THR A 619 -29.54 12.08 -3.09
C THR A 619 -29.17 12.11 -4.58
N LEU A 620 -30.11 12.47 -5.47
CA LEU A 620 -30.00 12.37 -6.91
C LEU A 620 -29.33 13.60 -7.55
N THR A 621 -28.13 13.96 -7.09
CA THR A 621 -27.39 15.09 -7.68
C THR A 621 -26.92 14.77 -9.10
N ASN A 622 -26.72 15.79 -9.95
CA ASN A 622 -26.22 15.62 -11.32
C ASN A 622 -24.71 15.36 -11.34
N THR A 623 -24.28 14.27 -10.73
CA THR A 623 -22.89 13.81 -10.73
C THR A 623 -22.82 12.32 -11.08
N PRO A 624 -21.79 11.87 -11.81
CA PRO A 624 -21.56 10.46 -12.12
C PRO A 624 -21.50 9.58 -10.87
N LEU A 625 -20.96 10.10 -9.77
CA LEU A 625 -20.92 9.43 -8.48
C LEU A 625 -22.30 9.15 -7.89
N ALA A 626 -23.17 10.16 -7.89
CA ALA A 626 -24.52 10.02 -7.34
C ALA A 626 -25.32 9.05 -8.20
N ALA A 627 -25.20 9.13 -9.53
CA ALA A 627 -25.77 8.18 -10.47
C ALA A 627 -25.26 6.74 -10.22
N ALA A 628 -23.96 6.55 -9.94
CA ALA A 628 -23.38 5.24 -9.65
C ALA A 628 -23.93 4.63 -8.35
N ARG A 629 -24.06 5.44 -7.28
CA ARG A 629 -24.67 4.99 -6.02
C ARG A 629 -26.13 4.59 -6.19
N ALA A 630 -26.88 5.39 -6.94
CA ALA A 630 -28.28 5.12 -7.24
C ALA A 630 -28.45 3.84 -8.08
N ALA A 631 -27.64 3.66 -9.13
CA ALA A 631 -27.67 2.46 -9.96
C ALA A 631 -27.32 1.20 -9.16
N MET A 632 -26.32 1.27 -8.27
CA MET A 632 -25.98 0.15 -7.39
C MET A 632 -27.13 -0.19 -6.42
N LEU A 633 -27.76 0.79 -5.78
CA LEU A 633 -28.91 0.54 -4.89
C LEU A 633 -30.09 -0.08 -5.66
N ARG A 634 -30.38 0.45 -6.86
CA ARG A 634 -31.40 -0.08 -7.77
C ARG A 634 -31.13 -1.55 -8.10
N ASP A 635 -29.93 -1.88 -8.54
CA ASP A 635 -29.55 -3.23 -8.94
C ASP A 635 -29.53 -4.18 -7.74
N ALA A 636 -29.03 -3.73 -6.58
CA ALA A 636 -29.05 -4.48 -5.32
C ALA A 636 -30.47 -4.89 -4.92
N ILE A 637 -31.42 -3.94 -4.91
CA ILE A 637 -32.82 -4.21 -4.57
C ILE A 637 -33.45 -5.14 -5.62
N ALA A 638 -33.24 -4.86 -6.90
CA ALA A 638 -33.89 -5.60 -7.96
C ALA A 638 -33.44 -7.08 -8.00
N LEU A 639 -32.14 -7.35 -7.92
CA LEU A 639 -31.63 -8.72 -7.85
C LEU A 639 -32.06 -9.42 -6.56
N SER A 640 -32.05 -8.72 -5.42
CA SER A 640 -32.52 -9.29 -4.14
C SER A 640 -34.00 -9.68 -4.20
N LEU A 641 -34.85 -8.89 -4.86
CA LEU A 641 -36.25 -9.21 -5.04
C LEU A 641 -36.44 -10.43 -5.96
N VAL A 642 -35.80 -10.43 -7.13
CA VAL A 642 -35.98 -11.49 -8.14
C VAL A 642 -35.39 -12.83 -7.72
N GLU A 643 -34.32 -12.84 -6.91
CA GLU A 643 -33.81 -14.08 -6.29
C GLU A 643 -34.75 -14.68 -5.25
N ASN A 644 -35.66 -13.89 -4.69
CA ASN A 644 -36.58 -14.32 -3.64
C ASN A 644 -38.06 -14.32 -4.08
N LEU A 645 -38.35 -13.87 -5.31
CA LEU A 645 -39.65 -13.92 -5.97
C LEU A 645 -39.46 -14.35 -7.43
N PRO A 646 -39.44 -15.66 -7.73
CA PRO A 646 -39.17 -16.18 -9.07
C PRO A 646 -40.18 -15.72 -10.15
N GLU A 647 -41.42 -15.43 -9.73
CA GLU A 647 -42.49 -14.89 -10.58
C GLU A 647 -42.19 -13.44 -11.01
N THR A 648 -41.36 -12.69 -10.26
CA THR A 648 -41.07 -11.29 -10.58
C THR A 648 -39.94 -11.19 -11.60
N THR A 649 -40.18 -10.45 -12.69
CA THR A 649 -39.15 -10.18 -13.71
C THR A 649 -38.81 -8.70 -13.83
N THR A 650 -39.62 -7.81 -13.24
CA THR A 650 -39.45 -6.37 -13.39
C THR A 650 -39.57 -5.67 -12.04
N VAL A 651 -38.68 -4.73 -11.75
CA VAL A 651 -38.76 -3.87 -10.56
C VAL A 651 -38.81 -2.42 -11.02
N LYS A 652 -39.78 -1.67 -10.50
CA LYS A 652 -40.00 -0.25 -10.79
C LYS A 652 -39.79 0.56 -9.52
N PHE A 653 -39.05 1.64 -9.62
CA PHE A 653 -38.70 2.51 -8.50
C PHE A 653 -39.43 3.84 -8.63
N THR A 654 -40.05 4.30 -7.54
CA THR A 654 -40.78 5.57 -7.47
C THR A 654 -40.41 6.35 -6.21
N VAL A 655 -40.73 7.65 -6.19
CA VAL A 655 -40.65 8.52 -5.02
C VAL A 655 -42.02 9.17 -4.81
N GLU A 656 -42.65 8.84 -3.68
CA GLU A 656 -44.01 9.30 -3.35
C GLU A 656 -45.00 9.08 -4.50
N GLY A 657 -44.88 7.94 -5.18
CA GLY A 657 -45.72 7.52 -6.31
C GLY A 657 -45.36 8.12 -7.69
N ASN A 658 -44.35 8.98 -7.77
CA ASN A 658 -43.88 9.58 -9.03
C ASN A 658 -42.55 8.97 -9.49
N GLU A 659 -42.20 9.14 -10.76
CA GLU A 659 -40.88 8.73 -11.25
C GLU A 659 -39.78 9.56 -10.56
N PRO A 660 -38.68 8.95 -10.08
CA PRO A 660 -37.61 9.68 -9.42
C PRO A 660 -36.89 10.62 -10.39
N ASP A 661 -36.28 11.69 -9.87
CA ASP A 661 -35.55 12.65 -10.69
C ASP A 661 -34.46 11.95 -11.52
N GLN A 662 -34.40 12.19 -12.83
CA GLN A 662 -33.46 11.50 -13.73
C GLN A 662 -32.53 12.48 -14.48
N PRO A 663 -31.49 13.02 -13.81
CA PRO A 663 -30.41 13.75 -14.47
C PRO A 663 -29.66 12.92 -15.53
N SER A 664 -28.83 13.55 -16.37
CA SER A 664 -28.22 12.97 -17.59
C SER A 664 -27.40 11.69 -17.40
N HIS A 665 -26.95 11.38 -16.17
CA HIS A 665 -26.14 10.20 -15.87
C HIS A 665 -26.93 8.99 -15.35
N TYR A 666 -28.24 9.15 -15.06
CA TYR A 666 -29.02 8.12 -14.37
C TYR A 666 -29.57 7.07 -15.33
N LYS A 667 -29.42 5.80 -14.94
CA LYS A 667 -30.04 4.68 -15.63
C LYS A 667 -31.55 4.65 -15.36
N PRO A 668 -32.36 3.98 -16.21
CA PRO A 668 -33.80 3.91 -16.02
C PRO A 668 -34.20 3.37 -14.64
N TRP A 669 -35.26 3.94 -14.06
CA TRP A 669 -35.86 3.51 -12.78
C TRP A 669 -36.76 2.29 -12.90
N GLU A 670 -36.70 1.61 -14.04
CA GLU A 670 -37.33 0.32 -14.29
C GLU A 670 -36.24 -0.67 -14.72
N LEU A 671 -36.12 -1.79 -14.00
CA LEU A 671 -35.16 -2.85 -14.30
C LEU A 671 -35.87 -4.16 -14.59
N ALA A 672 -35.74 -4.64 -15.82
CA ALA A 672 -36.17 -5.98 -16.20
C ALA A 672 -35.00 -6.97 -15.98
N VAL A 673 -35.10 -7.78 -14.94
CA VAL A 673 -34.07 -8.76 -14.56
C VAL A 673 -34.24 -10.03 -15.38
N ARG A 674 -33.15 -10.50 -15.99
CA ARG A 674 -33.09 -11.74 -16.78
C ARG A 674 -31.98 -12.65 -16.26
N ARG A 675 -32.08 -13.94 -16.55
CA ARG A 675 -31.02 -14.92 -16.26
C ARG A 675 -30.43 -15.45 -17.58
N PRO A 676 -29.11 -15.69 -17.67
CA PRO A 676 -28.10 -15.37 -16.65
C PRO A 676 -27.90 -13.85 -16.49
N TYR A 677 -27.43 -13.42 -15.32
CA TYR A 677 -26.99 -12.05 -15.07
C TYR A 677 -25.57 -12.06 -14.50
N TYR A 678 -24.86 -10.96 -14.71
CA TYR A 678 -23.46 -10.79 -14.36
C TYR A 678 -23.30 -9.52 -13.55
N ILE A 679 -22.85 -9.66 -12.32
CA ILE A 679 -22.60 -8.54 -11.41
C ILE A 679 -21.11 -8.18 -11.42
N ASN A 680 -20.81 -6.92 -11.12
CA ASN A 680 -19.45 -6.45 -10.89
C ASN A 680 -18.49 -6.83 -12.04
N MET A 681 -18.88 -6.52 -13.28
CA MET A 681 -18.02 -6.71 -14.45
C MET A 681 -16.68 -6.00 -14.25
N GLU A 682 -15.55 -6.65 -14.55
CA GLU A 682 -14.24 -5.98 -14.45
C GLU A 682 -13.88 -5.17 -15.70
N ASN A 683 -14.19 -5.72 -16.88
CA ASN A 683 -13.80 -5.18 -18.18
C ASN A 683 -15.01 -4.69 -18.97
#